data_AF-A0A1V9ZX55-F1
#
_entry.id   AF-A0A1V9ZX55-F1
#
_cell.length_a   1.000
_cell.length_b   1.000
_cell.length_c   1.000
_cell.angle_alpha   90.00
_cell.angle_beta   90.00
_cell.angle_gamma   90.00
#
_symmetry.space_group_name_H-M   'P 1'
#
loop_
_entity.id
_entity.type
_entity.pdbx_description
1 polymer ?
#
loop_
_entity_poly.entity_id
_entity_poly.type
_entity_poly.pdbx_seq_one_letter_code
_entity_poly.pdbx_strand_id
1 'polypeptide(L)'
;MRMQFATLSLALGATFAQTVCNTPSQNTDYPGNDIGRAASATSDGCCSLCGAFTGCKAWVWNAGTCLFKSAVSYSSTYTGAIASSITAPVPPLTGSCPVIEPNTDYPGNDITRTQRPTIDLCCNDCEATPNCARFVYYNGNCVLKSAGGGPSAFTGAQAATFYPKGTGPTPAPTPLQGVCSTIYENTDFPGYDLATTYQSQAELCCNDCYANPLCKAYVWNPAGFCILKSNKGSIATATGARAATIPSRFPTGPPMVGCNPIQEDVDFPGNDITITAQPFAENCCADCTNTPNCRAFSWYSGTCYLKTLSTLPVKSIGSRASIVTPKNPATCSAFEYNFDYPGNDITQTNRLNASDCCQDCAYTPGCTLYVWDTSNTCYLKSTKGTNNKLSYPGAIAAVYARNSVPVPTSTPAPASNNVVAGTYGSYPSQTIGYASVPSTQWVPKTEAASFGSIDITKPFPLPSKDDLIKSHELKPKPQLEAATNTYYFPLAQTIGECAIMASSSGYNYFTYVSFTQICVVHDFSSTSLAYSLNPGQAPFVTNAVIPTDFQIGQVTNSQSLSACQTSCASFASCTTVSYSGTTCTYFGPLASQSGISAGWVVDPIAWNEVPAVAGTTTVAMQYVTMAKRAFSTLAGFTTSVQGAGKANVAACATTAQSKNVPMFSYDSSKLTCTLLTPPKSKSQTTTLQLFNYPTSPASFATYTITQGTTTKSLSAGNAADCQKLCIPSVTGCIGTVFDTTGSTCTLHIPAFSASTTIGWIAADNLPKSVTSPTAVNFFVNAHQDDHELFMSAKLYDSFSNSKTKIVMIYASAGDAGATDGWWQAREQGTLASAQSFVKLFGLFSPVRASSTATINNHVITKVTLGNAIHYFIRLPEAGMTNLATTPTSPVDKSTESYANVAELTSVVISLMKAEATGISNAVVNSQQYLQVDHVLHAMTGKLVSDGVTADTTLSKCLTQNYFWGYQHWLDTVNMVDPSKSQQRTMWWALHRGIVRAYPDASPWYDHCEVLGRQYLASTIAGTGTC
;
A
#
# COMPACT_ATOMS: atom_id res chain seq x y z
N MET A 1 10.30 -49.16 -19.98
CA MET A 1 11.01 -50.42 -20.30
C MET A 1 12.49 -50.09 -20.52
N ARG A 2 13.42 -51.05 -20.39
CA ARG A 2 14.85 -50.85 -20.72
C ARG A 2 15.03 -50.26 -22.12
N MET A 3 16.03 -49.40 -22.35
CA MET A 3 16.90 -49.50 -23.54
C MET A 3 18.14 -48.59 -23.43
N GLN A 4 19.25 -49.09 -23.97
CA GLN A 4 20.50 -48.37 -24.24
C GLN A 4 20.40 -47.63 -25.59
N PHE A 5 21.29 -46.67 -25.85
CA PHE A 5 22.03 -46.59 -27.12
C PHE A 5 23.35 -45.81 -26.91
N ALA A 6 24.26 -45.88 -27.89
CA ALA A 6 25.70 -45.63 -27.68
C ALA A 6 26.27 -44.38 -28.39
N THR A 7 27.34 -43.84 -27.78
CA THR A 7 28.51 -43.15 -28.35
C THR A 7 28.45 -42.44 -29.71
N LEU A 8 28.87 -41.17 -29.73
CA LEU A 8 30.02 -40.75 -30.56
C LEU A 8 30.77 -39.55 -29.93
N SER A 9 32.04 -39.38 -30.30
CA SER A 9 33.05 -38.59 -29.59
C SER A 9 33.17 -37.12 -30.04
N LEU A 10 33.68 -36.25 -29.17
CA LEU A 10 34.54 -35.13 -29.56
C LEU A 10 35.66 -34.95 -28.51
N ALA A 11 36.85 -34.53 -28.94
CA ALA A 11 38.06 -34.55 -28.13
C ALA A 11 38.38 -33.20 -27.46
N LEU A 12 38.99 -33.25 -26.27
CA LEU A 12 39.95 -32.26 -25.81
C LEU A 12 41.08 -32.97 -25.06
N GLY A 13 42.31 -32.81 -25.54
CA GLY A 13 43.50 -33.22 -24.80
C GLY A 13 43.80 -32.20 -23.71
N ALA A 14 43.72 -32.61 -22.45
CA ALA A 14 44.24 -31.83 -21.34
C ALA A 14 45.66 -32.30 -21.02
N THR A 15 46.65 -31.50 -21.39
CA THR A 15 48.01 -31.64 -20.86
C THR A 15 47.98 -31.31 -19.36
N PHE A 16 48.11 -32.31 -18.49
CA PHE A 16 48.33 -32.05 -17.07
C PHE A 16 49.65 -31.31 -16.89
N ALA A 17 49.59 -30.08 -16.38
CA ALA A 17 50.78 -29.32 -16.03
C ALA A 17 51.54 -30.06 -14.92
N GLN A 18 52.79 -30.44 -15.19
CA GLN A 18 53.63 -31.15 -14.24
C GLN A 18 53.88 -30.27 -13.01
N THR A 19 53.48 -30.72 -11.82
CA THR A 19 53.70 -29.96 -10.59
C THR A 19 55.18 -29.80 -10.33
N VAL A 20 55.65 -28.55 -10.30
CA VAL A 20 57.02 -28.19 -9.94
C VAL A 20 57.07 -27.88 -8.44
N CYS A 21 58.10 -28.35 -7.76
CA CYS A 21 58.41 -27.97 -6.38
C CYS A 21 59.77 -27.26 -6.30
N ASN A 22 59.96 -26.49 -5.24
CA ASN A 22 61.23 -25.87 -4.91
C ASN A 22 62.30 -26.95 -4.60
N THR A 23 63.57 -26.57 -4.62
CA THR A 23 64.68 -27.48 -4.31
C THR A 23 64.49 -28.09 -2.90
N PRO A 24 64.45 -29.43 -2.75
CA PRO A 24 64.23 -30.05 -1.45
C PRO A 24 65.37 -29.76 -0.46
N SER A 25 65.00 -29.42 0.77
CA SER A 25 65.92 -29.09 1.85
C SER A 25 66.16 -30.32 2.73
N GLN A 26 67.43 -30.72 2.84
CA GLN A 26 67.86 -31.90 3.60
C GLN A 26 67.85 -31.65 5.11
N ASN A 27 67.63 -32.69 5.91
CA ASN A 27 67.53 -32.66 7.37
C ASN A 27 66.54 -31.60 7.92
N THR A 28 65.43 -31.37 7.20
CA THR A 28 64.47 -30.30 7.49
C THR A 28 63.06 -30.86 7.61
N ASP A 29 62.32 -30.40 8.62
CA ASP A 29 60.87 -30.56 8.77
C ASP A 29 60.17 -29.18 8.76
N TYR A 30 58.87 -29.19 8.47
CA TYR A 30 57.96 -28.05 8.56
C TYR A 30 56.86 -28.41 9.58
N PRO A 31 57.04 -28.17 10.89
CA PRO A 31 56.13 -28.67 11.91
C PRO A 31 54.68 -28.20 11.72
N GLY A 32 53.73 -29.13 11.89
CA GLY A 32 52.29 -28.86 11.75
C GLY A 32 51.80 -28.70 10.30
N ASN A 33 50.58 -28.15 10.17
CA ASN A 33 49.83 -27.98 8.92
C ASN A 33 49.55 -29.28 8.13
N ASP A 34 49.73 -30.45 8.75
CA ASP A 34 49.52 -31.75 8.12
C ASP A 34 48.04 -31.98 7.72
N ILE A 35 47.82 -32.31 6.44
CA ILE A 35 46.51 -32.58 5.85
C ILE A 35 46.39 -34.00 5.26
N GLY A 36 47.49 -34.75 5.19
CA GLY A 36 47.51 -36.09 4.62
C GLY A 36 48.90 -36.70 4.63
N ARG A 37 48.99 -37.95 4.17
CA ARG A 37 50.28 -38.64 3.96
C ARG A 37 50.18 -39.74 2.91
N ALA A 38 51.30 -40.06 2.27
CA ALA A 38 51.44 -41.19 1.36
C ALA A 38 52.83 -41.83 1.50
N ALA A 39 52.97 -43.11 1.17
CA ALA A 39 54.27 -43.76 1.10
C ALA A 39 55.02 -43.34 -0.18
N SER A 40 56.33 -43.13 -0.09
CA SER A 40 57.23 -42.94 -1.24
C SER A 40 58.62 -43.44 -0.86
N ALA A 41 59.23 -44.30 -1.68
CA ALA A 41 60.53 -44.89 -1.39
C ALA A 41 61.67 -43.86 -1.32
N THR A 42 61.53 -42.71 -2.00
CA THR A 42 62.46 -41.57 -1.97
C THR A 42 61.70 -40.25 -1.83
N SER A 43 62.41 -39.18 -1.46
CA SER A 43 61.86 -37.82 -1.36
C SER A 43 61.27 -37.31 -2.66
N ASP A 44 61.84 -37.69 -3.81
CA ASP A 44 61.55 -37.07 -5.10
C ASP A 44 60.11 -37.34 -5.56
N GLY A 45 59.55 -38.49 -5.18
CA GLY A 45 58.14 -38.83 -5.45
C GLY A 45 57.13 -37.93 -4.71
N CYS A 46 57.52 -37.30 -3.60
CA CYS A 46 56.59 -36.53 -2.77
C CYS A 46 56.08 -35.25 -3.45
N CYS A 47 56.83 -34.67 -4.38
CA CYS A 47 56.39 -33.46 -5.09
C CYS A 47 55.14 -33.71 -5.94
N SER A 48 55.16 -34.73 -6.79
CA SER A 48 54.01 -35.08 -7.64
C SER A 48 52.82 -35.58 -6.81
N LEU A 49 53.08 -36.31 -5.72
CA LEU A 49 52.02 -36.77 -4.82
C LEU A 49 51.35 -35.61 -4.07
N CYS A 50 52.11 -34.60 -3.62
CA CYS A 50 51.55 -33.37 -3.06
C CYS A 50 50.76 -32.60 -4.13
N GLY A 51 51.29 -32.47 -5.35
CA GLY A 51 50.59 -31.82 -6.47
C GLY A 51 49.23 -32.42 -6.81
N ALA A 52 49.07 -33.74 -6.63
CA ALA A 52 47.80 -34.44 -6.81
C ALA A 52 46.89 -34.41 -5.57
N PHE A 53 47.40 -34.06 -4.38
CA PHE A 53 46.64 -34.05 -3.14
C PHE A 53 45.97 -32.69 -2.92
N THR A 54 44.66 -32.62 -3.10
CA THR A 54 43.88 -31.37 -3.04
C THR A 54 44.17 -30.54 -1.78
N GLY A 55 44.65 -29.31 -1.98
CA GLY A 55 44.99 -28.38 -0.90
C GLY A 55 46.43 -28.48 -0.37
N CYS A 56 47.23 -29.44 -0.84
CA CYS A 56 48.65 -29.52 -0.50
C CYS A 56 49.42 -28.35 -1.13
N LYS A 57 50.28 -27.71 -0.33
CA LYS A 57 51.22 -26.66 -0.77
C LYS A 57 52.66 -26.97 -0.37
N ALA A 58 52.87 -27.87 0.59
CA ALA A 58 54.18 -28.34 1.01
C ALA A 58 54.17 -29.81 1.44
N TRP A 59 55.35 -30.42 1.48
CA TRP A 59 55.52 -31.80 1.93
C TRP A 59 56.84 -32.00 2.67
N VAL A 60 56.85 -33.01 3.55
CA VAL A 60 58.05 -33.47 4.25
C VAL A 60 58.14 -34.98 4.10
N TRP A 61 59.24 -35.47 3.54
CA TRP A 61 59.56 -36.88 3.46
C TRP A 61 60.41 -37.30 4.65
N ASN A 62 60.05 -38.38 5.33
CA ASN A 62 60.89 -39.00 6.34
C ASN A 62 60.66 -40.52 6.34
N ALA A 63 61.74 -41.30 6.42
CA ALA A 63 61.72 -42.77 6.53
C ALA A 63 60.72 -43.48 5.58
N GLY A 64 60.65 -43.04 4.32
CA GLY A 64 59.77 -43.64 3.30
C GLY A 64 58.32 -43.11 3.24
N THR A 65 57.98 -42.05 3.98
CA THR A 65 56.64 -41.46 4.01
C THR A 65 56.68 -39.96 3.70
N CYS A 66 55.85 -39.51 2.76
CA CYS A 66 55.53 -38.11 2.52
C CYS A 66 54.39 -37.67 3.46
N LEU A 67 54.61 -36.64 4.27
CA LEU A 67 53.58 -35.88 4.99
C LEU A 67 53.20 -34.68 4.13
N PHE A 68 51.91 -34.49 3.84
CA PHE A 68 51.37 -33.40 3.02
C PHE A 68 50.85 -32.27 3.91
N LYS A 69 51.15 -31.03 3.53
CA LYS A 69 50.88 -29.84 4.35
C LYS A 69 50.15 -28.76 3.56
N SER A 70 49.17 -28.12 4.18
CA SER A 70 48.36 -27.05 3.57
C SER A 70 49.10 -25.71 3.40
N ALA A 71 50.22 -25.53 4.10
CA ALA A 71 51.13 -24.40 4.00
C ALA A 71 52.54 -24.78 4.49
N VAL A 72 53.56 -24.03 4.06
CA VAL A 72 54.89 -24.07 4.66
C VAL A 72 54.84 -23.37 6.02
N SER A 73 55.24 -24.04 7.10
CA SER A 73 55.48 -23.44 8.41
C SER A 73 56.96 -23.07 8.58
N TYR A 74 57.38 -22.68 9.79
CA TYR A 74 58.80 -22.45 10.05
C TYR A 74 59.60 -23.76 9.87
N SER A 75 60.83 -23.66 9.38
CA SER A 75 61.72 -24.82 9.24
C SER A 75 62.32 -25.21 10.60
N SER A 76 62.23 -26.49 10.96
CA SER A 76 62.97 -27.10 12.07
C SER A 76 63.97 -28.12 11.54
N THR A 77 65.11 -28.28 12.22
CA THR A 77 66.10 -29.28 11.83
C THR A 77 65.68 -30.65 12.36
N TYR A 78 65.50 -31.62 11.46
CA TYR A 78 65.20 -33.01 11.79
C TYR A 78 66.04 -33.94 10.92
N THR A 79 67.02 -34.62 11.52
CA THR A 79 67.95 -35.49 10.79
C THR A 79 67.22 -36.62 10.07
N GLY A 80 67.44 -36.75 8.76
CA GLY A 80 66.78 -37.73 7.89
C GLY A 80 65.48 -37.27 7.24
N ALA A 81 64.89 -36.13 7.66
CA ALA A 81 63.73 -35.54 6.97
C ALA A 81 64.16 -34.68 5.77
N ILE A 82 63.36 -34.66 4.71
CA ILE A 82 63.59 -33.87 3.49
C ILE A 82 62.31 -33.10 3.18
N ALA A 83 62.35 -31.76 3.22
CA ALA A 83 61.18 -30.90 3.05
C ALA A 83 61.21 -30.11 1.74
N SER A 84 60.05 -29.92 1.10
CA SER A 84 59.89 -28.99 -0.02
C SER A 84 58.46 -28.43 -0.12
N SER A 85 58.26 -27.48 -1.01
CA SER A 85 56.98 -26.82 -1.29
C SER A 85 56.71 -26.70 -2.79
N ILE A 86 55.43 -26.69 -3.17
CA ILE A 86 55.03 -26.50 -4.57
C ILE A 86 55.43 -25.09 -5.00
N THR A 87 56.06 -24.98 -6.16
CA THR A 87 56.45 -23.71 -6.76
C THR A 87 55.20 -23.01 -7.30
N ALA A 88 54.76 -21.96 -6.62
CA ALA A 88 53.71 -21.09 -7.13
C ALA A 88 54.18 -20.42 -8.44
N PRO A 89 53.35 -20.33 -9.51
CA PRO A 89 53.69 -19.57 -10.70
C PRO A 89 53.86 -18.08 -10.36
N VAL A 90 54.99 -17.49 -10.74
CA VAL A 90 55.31 -16.07 -10.46
C VAL A 90 55.16 -15.25 -11.76
N PRO A 91 54.44 -14.11 -11.77
CA PRO A 91 54.41 -13.19 -12.90
C PRO A 91 55.78 -12.55 -13.18
N PRO A 92 56.08 -12.13 -14.43
CA PRO A 92 57.35 -11.48 -14.76
C PRO A 92 57.43 -10.02 -14.25
N LEU A 93 58.66 -9.59 -13.94
CA LEU A 93 59.04 -8.28 -13.37
C LEU A 93 58.43 -7.05 -14.08
N THR A 94 57.81 -6.16 -13.31
CA THR A 94 57.39 -4.80 -13.74
C THR A 94 58.33 -3.66 -13.31
N GLY A 95 59.36 -3.97 -12.52
CA GLY A 95 60.54 -3.12 -12.33
C GLY A 95 60.39 -2.01 -11.29
N SER A 96 59.94 -2.37 -10.08
CA SER A 96 59.66 -1.46 -8.96
C SER A 96 60.55 -1.69 -7.73
N CYS A 97 61.76 -2.24 -7.90
CA CYS A 97 62.67 -2.52 -6.78
C CYS A 97 63.49 -1.28 -6.38
N PRO A 98 63.44 -0.83 -5.11
CA PRO A 98 64.06 0.40 -4.66
C PRO A 98 65.49 0.20 -4.11
N VAL A 99 66.10 1.29 -3.63
CA VAL A 99 67.44 1.29 -3.04
C VAL A 99 67.51 0.27 -1.89
N ILE A 100 68.46 -0.66 -2.01
CA ILE A 100 68.74 -1.68 -1.00
C ILE A 100 69.56 -1.07 0.13
N GLU A 101 69.12 -1.29 1.37
CA GLU A 101 69.86 -1.00 2.59
C GLU A 101 70.66 -2.25 3.00
N PRO A 102 72.00 -2.25 2.88
CA PRO A 102 72.84 -3.39 3.24
C PRO A 102 73.13 -3.43 4.74
N ASN A 103 73.20 -4.64 5.29
CA ASN A 103 73.40 -4.94 6.71
C ASN A 103 72.26 -4.45 7.61
N THR A 104 71.02 -4.48 7.13
CA THR A 104 69.85 -3.95 7.85
C THR A 104 68.73 -4.98 7.95
N ASP A 105 68.16 -5.12 9.14
CA ASP A 105 66.89 -5.83 9.39
C ASP A 105 65.86 -4.86 10.00
N TYR A 106 64.59 -5.24 9.92
CA TYR A 106 63.46 -4.51 10.49
C TYR A 106 62.67 -5.50 11.36
N PRO A 107 62.80 -5.46 12.69
CA PRO A 107 62.08 -6.38 13.56
C PRO A 107 60.57 -6.15 13.55
N GLY A 108 59.79 -7.22 13.42
CA GLY A 108 58.32 -7.18 13.44
C GLY A 108 57.65 -6.80 12.11
N ASN A 109 56.32 -6.73 12.12
CA ASN A 109 55.46 -6.50 10.96
C ASN A 109 55.58 -7.51 9.80
N ASP A 110 56.11 -8.71 10.05
CA ASP A 110 56.14 -9.82 9.08
C ASP A 110 54.72 -10.21 8.65
N ILE A 111 54.42 -10.10 7.35
CA ILE A 111 53.20 -10.64 6.72
C ILE A 111 53.37 -12.14 6.48
N THR A 112 54.46 -12.51 5.82
CA THR A 112 54.76 -13.88 5.40
C THR A 112 56.24 -13.99 5.01
N ARG A 113 56.72 -15.23 4.85
CA ARG A 113 58.11 -15.52 4.45
C ARG A 113 58.11 -16.45 3.24
N THR A 114 58.91 -16.13 2.24
CA THR A 114 59.13 -16.96 1.04
C THR A 114 60.60 -17.35 0.92
N GLN A 115 60.89 -18.37 0.11
CA GLN A 115 62.26 -18.77 -0.23
C GLN A 115 62.52 -18.41 -1.69
N ARG A 116 63.57 -17.61 -1.93
CA ARG A 116 63.94 -17.05 -3.22
C ARG A 116 65.46 -17.04 -3.40
N PRO A 117 66.01 -17.40 -4.57
CA PRO A 117 67.45 -17.44 -4.77
C PRO A 117 68.09 -16.04 -4.90
N THR A 118 67.31 -14.98 -5.12
CA THR A 118 67.79 -13.59 -5.22
C THR A 118 66.84 -12.61 -4.53
N ILE A 119 67.36 -11.43 -4.17
CA ILE A 119 66.58 -10.33 -3.58
C ILE A 119 65.57 -9.72 -4.57
N ASP A 120 65.84 -9.72 -5.87
CA ASP A 120 64.90 -9.20 -6.88
C ASP A 120 63.63 -10.05 -6.97
N LEU A 121 63.75 -11.36 -6.74
CA LEU A 121 62.58 -12.24 -6.65
C LEU A 121 61.84 -12.09 -5.32
N CYS A 122 62.51 -11.64 -4.25
CA CYS A 122 61.87 -11.23 -3.00
C CYS A 122 61.07 -9.93 -3.18
N CYS A 123 61.60 -8.99 -3.96
CA CYS A 123 60.90 -7.77 -4.37
C CYS A 123 59.61 -8.09 -5.15
N ASN A 124 59.64 -9.03 -6.10
CA ASN A 124 58.45 -9.49 -6.82
C ASN A 124 57.37 -10.07 -5.89
N ASP A 125 57.78 -10.88 -4.91
CA ASP A 125 56.84 -11.42 -3.93
C ASP A 125 56.19 -10.29 -3.11
N CYS A 126 56.90 -9.21 -2.82
CA CYS A 126 56.34 -8.02 -2.17
C CYS A 126 55.35 -7.28 -3.09
N GLU A 127 55.72 -6.98 -4.35
CA GLU A 127 54.85 -6.34 -5.35
C GLU A 127 53.53 -7.11 -5.55
N ALA A 128 53.59 -8.44 -5.51
CA ALA A 128 52.43 -9.33 -5.63
C ALA A 128 51.64 -9.55 -4.32
N THR A 129 52.16 -9.13 -3.16
CA THR A 129 51.52 -9.36 -1.85
C THR A 129 50.77 -8.12 -1.38
N PRO A 130 49.43 -8.16 -1.26
CA PRO A 130 48.65 -7.02 -0.78
C PRO A 130 49.16 -6.49 0.57
N ASN A 131 49.29 -5.16 0.65
CA ASN A 131 49.82 -4.43 1.80
C ASN A 131 51.32 -4.69 2.13
N CYS A 132 52.11 -5.34 1.26
CA CYS A 132 53.56 -5.36 1.45
C CYS A 132 54.16 -3.97 1.15
N ALA A 133 54.70 -3.32 2.19
CA ALA A 133 55.34 -2.02 2.08
C ALA A 133 56.88 -2.12 2.18
N ARG A 134 57.42 -3.21 2.72
CA ARG A 134 58.85 -3.42 2.90
C ARG A 134 59.18 -4.91 2.90
N PHE A 135 60.41 -5.27 2.54
CA PHE A 135 60.91 -6.63 2.71
C PHE A 135 62.35 -6.66 3.23
N VAL A 136 62.76 -7.79 3.79
CA VAL A 136 64.14 -8.10 4.22
C VAL A 136 64.55 -9.45 3.63
N TYR A 137 65.73 -9.51 3.03
CA TYR A 137 66.30 -10.70 2.39
C TYR A 137 67.61 -11.12 3.06
N TYR A 138 67.75 -12.41 3.38
CA TYR A 138 68.96 -12.98 3.95
C TYR A 138 69.08 -14.48 3.65
N ASN A 139 70.19 -14.91 3.02
CA ASN A 139 70.52 -16.32 2.74
C ASN A 139 69.34 -17.14 2.18
N GLY A 140 68.69 -16.63 1.13
CA GLY A 140 67.54 -17.27 0.47
C GLY A 140 66.17 -17.01 1.12
N ASN A 141 66.14 -16.62 2.40
CA ASN A 141 64.89 -16.22 3.04
C ASN A 141 64.50 -14.80 2.66
N CYS A 142 63.27 -14.65 2.16
CA CYS A 142 62.59 -13.39 1.91
C CYS A 142 61.50 -13.18 2.96
N VAL A 143 61.52 -12.04 3.64
CA VAL A 143 60.57 -11.68 4.71
C VAL A 143 59.77 -10.47 4.24
N LEU A 144 58.50 -10.68 3.93
CA LEU A 144 57.58 -9.64 3.45
C LEU A 144 56.90 -8.96 4.63
N LYS A 145 56.74 -7.64 4.59
CA LYS A 145 56.38 -6.84 5.77
C LYS A 145 55.39 -5.73 5.43
N SER A 146 54.43 -5.50 6.32
CA SER A 146 53.33 -4.54 6.11
C SER A 146 53.72 -3.09 6.41
N ALA A 147 54.78 -2.88 7.18
CA ALA A 147 55.37 -1.58 7.47
C ALA A 147 56.84 -1.75 7.92
N GLY A 148 57.63 -0.68 7.84
CA GLY A 148 58.90 -0.62 8.54
C GLY A 148 58.70 -0.34 10.03
N GLY A 149 59.26 -1.19 10.89
CA GLY A 149 59.62 -0.78 12.26
C GLY A 149 60.82 0.18 12.26
N GLY A 150 61.46 0.37 13.42
CA GLY A 150 62.78 1.02 13.45
C GLY A 150 63.85 0.14 12.79
N PRO A 151 64.77 0.68 11.98
CA PRO A 151 65.88 -0.10 11.43
C PRO A 151 66.79 -0.63 12.54
N SER A 152 67.26 -1.87 12.38
CA SER A 152 68.32 -2.47 13.19
C SER A 152 69.46 -2.97 12.30
N ALA A 153 70.69 -2.88 12.79
CA ALA A 153 71.86 -3.39 12.06
C ALA A 153 71.95 -4.92 12.16
N PHE A 154 71.96 -5.61 11.02
CA PHE A 154 72.13 -7.05 10.93
C PHE A 154 73.04 -7.42 9.74
N THR A 155 74.27 -7.83 10.02
CA THR A 155 75.30 -8.02 9.00
C THR A 155 74.90 -9.11 7.98
N GLY A 156 74.94 -8.77 6.70
CA GLY A 156 74.57 -9.63 5.58
C GLY A 156 73.09 -9.60 5.18
N ALA A 157 72.17 -9.09 6.00
CA ALA A 157 70.78 -8.87 5.58
C ALA A 157 70.67 -7.65 4.66
N GLN A 158 69.69 -7.68 3.76
CA GLN A 158 69.43 -6.63 2.79
C GLN A 158 67.94 -6.26 2.81
N ALA A 159 67.61 -5.01 3.07
CA ALA A 159 66.23 -4.55 3.25
C ALA A 159 65.86 -3.44 2.23
N ALA A 160 64.58 -3.37 1.83
CA ALA A 160 64.11 -2.32 0.91
C ALA A 160 62.62 -2.00 1.09
N THR A 161 62.26 -0.70 1.11
CA THR A 161 60.85 -0.20 1.18
C THR A 161 60.26 -0.13 -0.23
N PHE A 162 59.24 -0.93 -0.53
CA PHE A 162 58.61 -0.97 -1.85
C PHE A 162 57.88 0.33 -2.20
N TYR A 163 58.07 0.83 -3.43
CA TYR A 163 57.38 2.00 -3.97
C TYR A 163 56.79 1.69 -5.36
N PRO A 164 55.47 1.86 -5.58
CA PRO A 164 54.87 1.68 -6.90
C PRO A 164 55.41 2.70 -7.92
N LYS A 165 55.70 2.24 -9.14
CA LYS A 165 56.24 3.08 -10.22
C LYS A 165 55.23 4.16 -10.66
N GLY A 166 55.57 5.43 -10.42
CA GLY A 166 54.73 6.56 -10.84
C GLY A 166 55.35 7.96 -10.76
N THR A 167 56.34 8.19 -9.87
CA THR A 167 56.90 9.54 -9.64
C THR A 167 58.42 9.54 -9.47
N GLY A 168 59.12 10.13 -10.43
CA GLY A 168 60.52 10.57 -10.28
C GLY A 168 60.59 12.10 -10.06
N PRO A 169 61.61 12.63 -9.35
CA PRO A 169 61.72 14.06 -9.02
C PRO A 169 62.31 14.88 -10.19
N THR A 170 62.02 16.18 -10.32
CA THR A 170 62.84 17.35 -9.89
C THR A 170 62.23 18.58 -10.64
N PRO A 171 62.12 19.85 -10.14
CA PRO A 171 62.95 20.59 -9.18
C PRO A 171 62.17 21.28 -8.03
N ALA A 172 62.72 22.36 -7.44
CA ALA A 172 62.11 23.15 -6.37
C ALA A 172 60.93 24.04 -6.85
N PRO A 173 59.77 24.09 -6.17
CA PRO A 173 58.58 24.73 -6.72
C PRO A 173 58.35 26.16 -6.25
N THR A 174 57.90 27.01 -7.17
CA THR A 174 57.07 28.21 -6.90
C THR A 174 55.89 27.83 -5.99
N PRO A 175 55.39 28.70 -5.08
CA PRO A 175 54.20 28.39 -4.27
C PRO A 175 53.01 27.98 -5.15
N LEU A 176 52.46 26.78 -4.89
CA LEU A 176 51.41 26.16 -5.70
C LEU A 176 50.04 26.85 -5.52
N GLN A 177 49.88 28.02 -6.17
CA GLN A 177 48.59 28.73 -6.20
C GLN A 177 47.47 27.83 -6.75
N GLY A 178 46.37 27.74 -6.00
CA GLY A 178 45.20 26.91 -6.33
C GLY A 178 45.27 25.46 -5.83
N VAL A 179 46.40 25.00 -5.29
CA VAL A 179 46.52 23.65 -4.69
C VAL A 179 46.13 23.66 -3.21
N CYS A 180 46.47 24.74 -2.49
CA CYS A 180 45.97 25.00 -1.14
C CYS A 180 44.78 25.96 -1.15
N SER A 181 43.98 25.92 -0.08
CA SER A 181 42.91 26.89 0.18
C SER A 181 43.46 28.31 0.32
N THR A 182 42.56 29.28 0.34
CA THR A 182 42.86 30.58 0.94
C THR A 182 43.38 30.39 2.37
N ILE A 183 44.31 31.25 2.78
CA ILE A 183 44.89 31.22 4.12
C ILE A 183 43.88 31.75 5.13
N TYR A 184 43.69 31.01 6.22
CA TYR A 184 43.03 31.45 7.43
C TYR A 184 44.04 32.25 8.26
N GLU A 185 43.86 33.56 8.31
CA GLU A 185 44.70 34.47 9.10
C GLU A 185 44.39 34.34 10.61
N ASN A 186 45.40 34.54 11.45
CA ASN A 186 45.32 34.41 12.92
C ASN A 186 44.71 33.08 13.41
N THR A 187 45.02 31.98 12.73
CA THR A 187 44.34 30.68 12.92
C THR A 187 45.34 29.54 13.11
N ASP A 188 45.04 28.66 14.07
CA ASP A 188 45.67 27.35 14.27
C ASP A 188 44.64 26.22 14.06
N PHE A 189 45.13 25.03 13.76
CA PHE A 189 44.37 23.78 13.65
C PHE A 189 44.94 22.74 14.63
N PRO A 190 44.57 22.74 15.93
CA PRO A 190 45.27 21.93 16.92
C PRO A 190 45.29 20.42 16.62
N GLY A 191 46.46 19.81 16.81
CA GLY A 191 46.69 18.37 16.65
C GLY A 191 46.90 17.90 15.21
N TYR A 192 46.92 16.58 15.04
CA TYR A 192 47.17 15.88 13.77
C TYR A 192 48.55 16.11 13.12
N ASP A 193 49.52 16.65 13.86
CA ASP A 193 50.86 16.97 13.39
C ASP A 193 51.61 15.72 12.87
N LEU A 194 52.06 15.78 11.61
CA LEU A 194 52.85 14.75 10.93
C LEU A 194 54.35 15.04 11.00
N ALA A 195 54.71 16.29 10.77
CA ALA A 195 56.08 16.76 10.61
C ALA A 195 56.12 18.28 10.73
N THR A 196 57.29 18.82 11.06
CA THR A 196 57.54 20.26 11.01
C THR A 196 58.66 20.54 10.04
N THR A 197 58.41 21.44 9.08
CA THR A 197 59.41 21.97 8.15
C THR A 197 59.59 23.48 8.41
N TYR A 198 60.42 24.16 7.62
CA TYR A 198 60.72 25.57 7.79
C TYR A 198 60.63 26.31 6.46
N GLN A 199 59.86 27.39 6.41
CA GLN A 199 59.73 28.29 5.26
C GLN A 199 59.60 29.74 5.70
N SER A 200 60.17 30.65 4.90
CA SER A 200 60.15 32.10 5.16
C SER A 200 58.77 32.75 5.04
N GLN A 201 57.78 32.09 4.43
CA GLN A 201 56.41 32.57 4.23
C GLN A 201 55.41 31.42 4.34
N ALA A 202 54.19 31.70 4.83
CA ALA A 202 53.15 30.69 5.02
C ALA A 202 52.72 30.03 3.70
N GLU A 203 52.68 30.80 2.62
CA GLU A 203 52.33 30.37 1.27
C GLU A 203 53.25 29.25 0.77
N LEU A 204 54.52 29.25 1.18
CA LEU A 204 55.52 28.24 0.79
C LEU A 204 55.31 26.92 1.54
N CYS A 205 54.72 26.93 2.74
CA CYS A 205 54.33 25.70 3.46
C CYS A 205 53.32 24.85 2.68
N CYS A 206 52.58 25.45 1.73
CA CYS A 206 51.73 24.69 0.82
C CYS A 206 52.54 23.65 0.03
N ASN A 207 53.76 23.99 -0.39
CA ASN A 207 54.62 23.09 -1.14
C ASN A 207 55.14 21.95 -0.26
N ASP A 208 55.48 22.23 1.00
CA ASP A 208 55.93 21.22 1.96
C ASP A 208 54.80 20.25 2.33
N CYS A 209 53.59 20.76 2.58
CA CYS A 209 52.42 19.93 2.79
C CYS A 209 52.09 19.14 1.52
N TYR A 210 52.18 19.73 0.34
CA TYR A 210 51.93 19.01 -0.91
C TYR A 210 53.01 17.97 -1.22
N ALA A 211 54.27 18.18 -0.83
CA ALA A 211 55.32 17.17 -0.96
C ALA A 211 55.09 15.95 -0.06
N ASN A 212 54.47 16.11 1.11
CA ASN A 212 54.09 15.01 2.01
C ASN A 212 52.69 14.49 1.66
N PRO A 213 52.51 13.32 1.03
CA PRO A 213 51.20 12.85 0.56
C PRO A 213 50.19 12.57 1.69
N LEU A 214 50.64 12.38 2.93
CA LEU A 214 49.76 12.24 4.10
C LEU A 214 49.28 13.60 4.63
N CYS A 215 49.97 14.69 4.30
CA CYS A 215 49.60 16.03 4.76
C CYS A 215 48.37 16.55 3.99
N LYS A 216 47.37 16.97 4.76
CA LYS A 216 46.12 17.57 4.27
C LYS A 216 45.98 19.02 4.68
N ALA A 217 46.60 19.45 5.77
CA ALA A 217 46.58 20.83 6.23
C ALA A 217 47.94 21.25 6.79
N TYR A 218 48.21 22.54 6.87
CA TYR A 218 49.38 23.06 7.59
C TYR A 218 49.02 24.30 8.40
N VAL A 219 49.86 24.59 9.40
CA VAL A 219 49.85 25.85 10.15
C VAL A 219 51.25 26.42 10.12
N TRP A 220 51.40 27.63 9.59
CA TRP A 220 52.64 28.40 9.68
C TRP A 220 52.59 29.36 10.87
N ASN A 221 53.71 29.51 11.58
CA ASN A 221 53.83 30.50 12.66
C ASN A 221 54.84 31.61 12.30
N PRO A 222 54.77 32.79 12.95
CA PRO A 222 55.65 33.93 12.65
C PRO A 222 57.15 33.68 12.78
N ALA A 223 57.57 32.58 13.41
CA ALA A 223 58.98 32.19 13.51
C ALA A 223 59.50 31.42 12.27
N GLY A 224 58.63 31.10 11.30
CA GLY A 224 59.00 30.43 10.05
C GLY A 224 58.70 28.93 10.00
N PHE A 225 58.12 28.34 11.04
CA PHE A 225 57.86 26.89 11.05
C PHE A 225 56.54 26.55 10.37
N CYS A 226 56.59 25.58 9.45
CA CYS A 226 55.44 24.96 8.81
C CYS A 226 55.10 23.65 9.54
N ILE A 227 54.03 23.62 10.30
CA ILE A 227 53.58 22.43 11.02
C ILE A 227 52.58 21.69 10.13
N LEU A 228 53.05 20.62 9.48
CA LEU A 228 52.31 19.79 8.52
C LEU A 228 51.41 18.81 9.26
N LYS A 229 50.15 18.66 8.81
CA LYS A 229 49.10 17.91 9.53
C LYS A 229 48.38 16.89 8.65
N SER A 230 48.13 15.71 9.21
CA SER A 230 47.44 14.58 8.57
C SER A 230 45.94 14.80 8.35
N ASN A 231 45.38 15.80 9.03
CA ASN A 231 43.98 16.19 8.91
C ASN A 231 43.80 17.66 9.29
N LYS A 232 42.63 18.24 9.01
CA LYS A 232 42.25 19.55 9.57
C LYS A 232 41.77 19.33 11.01
N GLY A 233 42.46 19.95 11.97
CA GLY A 233 41.99 20.02 13.36
C GLY A 233 40.76 20.92 13.52
N SER A 234 40.27 21.08 14.75
CA SER A 234 39.32 22.15 15.07
C SER A 234 39.95 23.52 14.81
N ILE A 235 39.14 24.56 14.62
CA ILE A 235 39.65 25.92 14.38
C ILE A 235 39.89 26.59 15.75
N ALA A 236 41.12 27.06 15.98
CA ALA A 236 41.48 27.85 17.16
C ALA A 236 42.10 29.20 16.75
N THR A 237 41.79 30.27 17.49
CA THR A 237 42.35 31.60 17.22
C THR A 237 43.77 31.70 17.77
N ALA A 238 44.74 32.02 16.92
CA ALA A 238 46.15 32.18 17.28
C ALA A 238 46.77 33.36 16.50
N THR A 239 46.93 34.51 17.16
CA THR A 239 47.41 35.75 16.53
C THR A 239 48.75 35.57 15.82
N GLY A 240 48.79 35.93 14.53
CA GLY A 240 49.96 35.78 13.66
C GLY A 240 50.16 34.37 13.04
N ALA A 241 49.45 33.33 13.52
CA ALA A 241 49.47 32.03 12.85
C ALA A 241 48.64 32.07 11.56
N ARG A 242 49.09 31.35 10.53
CA ARG A 242 48.50 31.35 9.18
C ARG A 242 48.33 29.91 8.73
N ALA A 243 47.08 29.46 8.61
CA ALA A 243 46.75 28.06 8.34
C ALA A 243 46.06 27.89 6.98
N ALA A 244 46.28 26.75 6.31
CA ALA A 244 45.56 26.40 5.09
C ALA A 244 45.41 24.87 4.94
N THR A 245 44.49 24.47 4.06
CA THR A 245 44.25 23.07 3.69
C THR A 245 44.68 22.81 2.25
N ILE A 246 44.90 21.54 1.87
CA ILE A 246 44.96 21.08 0.48
C ILE A 246 43.59 20.47 0.16
N PRO A 247 42.66 21.20 -0.50
CA PRO A 247 41.26 20.77 -0.60
C PRO A 247 41.09 19.40 -1.29
N SER A 248 41.95 19.09 -2.26
CA SER A 248 41.94 17.81 -3.01
C SER A 248 42.39 16.58 -2.21
N ARG A 249 42.89 16.75 -0.97
CA ARG A 249 43.34 15.65 -0.08
C ARG A 249 42.41 15.36 1.08
N PHE A 250 41.44 16.25 1.31
CA PHE A 250 40.20 15.82 1.93
C PHE A 250 39.45 15.04 0.85
N PRO A 251 38.81 13.91 1.18
CA PRO A 251 37.85 13.31 0.27
C PRO A 251 36.85 14.41 -0.09
N THR A 252 36.85 14.83 -1.36
CA THR A 252 35.71 15.59 -1.88
C THR A 252 34.51 14.70 -1.65
N GLY A 253 33.51 15.21 -0.94
CA GLY A 253 32.26 14.50 -0.81
C GLY A 253 31.75 14.06 -2.20
N PRO A 254 31.08 12.92 -2.29
CA PRO A 254 30.55 12.44 -3.56
C PRO A 254 29.73 13.56 -4.22
N PRO A 255 29.78 13.72 -5.54
CA PRO A 255 29.06 14.80 -6.22
C PRO A 255 27.60 14.78 -5.80
N MET A 256 27.11 15.90 -5.28
CA MET A 256 25.78 15.99 -4.69
C MET A 256 24.72 15.86 -5.79
N VAL A 257 24.17 14.66 -5.95
CA VAL A 257 23.08 14.38 -6.89
C VAL A 257 21.75 14.65 -6.20
N GLY A 258 21.03 15.66 -6.65
CA GLY A 258 19.71 16.01 -6.12
C GLY A 258 19.72 16.95 -4.92
N CYS A 259 20.80 17.69 -4.68
CA CYS A 259 20.82 18.82 -3.74
C CYS A 259 21.57 20.01 -4.34
N ASN A 260 21.28 21.20 -3.81
CA ASN A 260 21.99 22.42 -4.16
C ASN A 260 23.43 22.41 -3.59
N PRO A 261 24.33 23.29 -4.05
CA PRO A 261 25.65 23.46 -3.43
C PRO A 261 25.55 23.75 -1.92
N ILE A 262 26.55 23.28 -1.15
CA ILE A 262 26.65 23.54 0.29
C ILE A 262 26.72 25.05 0.56
N GLN A 263 25.94 25.49 1.54
CA GLN A 263 26.07 26.79 2.18
C GLN A 263 26.97 26.65 3.41
N GLU A 264 28.14 27.27 3.37
CA GLU A 264 29.13 27.28 4.46
C GLU A 264 28.73 28.29 5.56
N ASP A 265 29.03 27.96 6.81
CA ASP A 265 28.66 28.73 8.01
C ASP A 265 27.14 28.99 8.17
N VAL A 266 26.31 28.03 7.73
CA VAL A 266 24.84 28.12 7.75
C VAL A 266 24.20 26.92 8.47
N ASP A 267 23.19 27.21 9.28
CA ASP A 267 22.23 26.24 9.82
C ASP A 267 20.79 26.58 9.40
N PHE A 268 19.93 25.56 9.35
CA PHE A 268 18.47 25.70 9.20
C PHE A 268 17.80 25.25 10.51
N PRO A 269 17.50 26.17 11.45
CA PRO A 269 17.02 25.78 12.78
C PRO A 269 15.71 24.98 12.75
N GLY A 270 15.66 23.90 13.53
CA GLY A 270 14.49 23.05 13.70
C GLY A 270 14.18 22.14 12.52
N ASN A 271 12.92 21.66 12.47
CA ASN A 271 12.37 20.75 11.46
C ASN A 271 13.07 19.39 11.32
N ASP A 272 13.81 18.97 12.34
CA ASP A 272 14.59 17.72 12.34
C ASP A 272 13.70 16.47 12.33
N ILE A 273 13.88 15.61 11.32
CA ILE A 273 13.27 14.29 11.18
C ILE A 273 14.06 13.27 12.00
N THR A 274 15.37 13.26 11.79
CA THR A 274 16.31 12.28 12.33
C THR A 274 17.74 12.80 12.13
N ILE A 275 18.70 12.13 12.76
CA ILE A 275 20.12 12.40 12.59
C ILE A 275 20.84 11.20 12.00
N THR A 276 21.81 11.45 11.12
CA THR A 276 22.76 10.44 10.63
C THR A 276 24.19 10.89 10.92
N ALA A 277 25.10 9.94 11.08
CA ALA A 277 26.53 10.23 11.24
C ALA A 277 27.22 10.14 9.88
N GLN A 278 27.82 11.25 9.42
CA GLN A 278 28.55 11.30 8.16
C GLN A 278 29.83 12.13 8.30
N PRO A 279 30.96 11.66 7.73
CA PRO A 279 32.23 12.39 7.81
C PRO A 279 32.25 13.70 7.02
N PHE A 280 31.31 13.91 6.08
CA PHE A 280 31.21 15.09 5.22
C PHE A 280 29.75 15.53 5.04
N ALA A 281 29.52 16.83 4.90
CA ALA A 281 28.18 17.40 4.72
C ALA A 281 27.52 16.99 3.40
N GLU A 282 28.32 16.77 2.38
CA GLU A 282 27.91 16.30 1.05
C GLU A 282 27.22 14.93 1.11
N ASN A 283 27.65 14.04 2.02
CA ASN A 283 27.02 12.74 2.23
C ASN A 283 25.58 12.89 2.79
N CYS A 284 25.31 13.96 3.55
CA CYS A 284 23.96 14.24 4.05
C CYS A 284 22.95 14.47 2.91
N CYS A 285 23.40 14.81 1.70
CA CYS A 285 22.53 14.85 0.52
C CYS A 285 22.03 13.46 0.16
N ALA A 286 22.89 12.44 0.18
CA ALA A 286 22.49 11.06 -0.07
C ALA A 286 21.54 10.56 1.04
N ASP A 287 21.84 10.87 2.31
CA ASP A 287 20.98 10.50 3.42
C ASP A 287 19.61 11.18 3.34
N CYS A 288 19.57 12.48 3.02
CA CYS A 288 18.32 13.23 2.89
C CYS A 288 17.51 12.78 1.67
N THR A 289 18.13 12.59 0.50
CA THR A 289 17.41 12.11 -0.71
C THR A 289 16.84 10.70 -0.56
N ASN A 290 17.44 9.86 0.30
CA ASN A 290 16.91 8.53 0.63
C ASN A 290 15.97 8.51 1.85
N THR A 291 15.91 9.59 2.65
CA THR A 291 15.04 9.68 3.84
C THR A 291 13.67 10.23 3.45
N PRO A 292 12.57 9.48 3.67
CA PRO A 292 11.22 9.97 3.43
C PRO A 292 10.99 11.32 4.09
N ASN A 293 10.36 12.23 3.36
CA ASN A 293 10.06 13.60 3.78
C ASN A 293 11.25 14.52 4.10
N CYS A 294 12.51 14.11 3.94
CA CYS A 294 13.64 15.04 4.04
C CYS A 294 13.70 15.95 2.80
N ARG A 295 13.93 17.25 3.04
CA ARG A 295 13.99 18.32 2.02
C ARG A 295 15.18 19.26 2.21
N ALA A 296 15.78 19.28 3.39
CA ALA A 296 17.01 20.01 3.67
C ALA A 296 17.84 19.26 4.71
N PHE A 297 19.10 19.63 4.86
CA PHE A 297 19.91 19.18 5.98
C PHE A 297 20.84 20.30 6.45
N SER A 298 21.28 20.17 7.70
CA SER A 298 22.40 20.94 8.25
C SER A 298 23.40 19.97 8.85
N TRP A 299 24.68 20.09 8.50
CA TRP A 299 25.74 19.23 9.01
C TRP A 299 26.63 20.02 9.96
N TYR A 300 26.93 19.42 11.12
CA TYR A 300 27.85 19.99 12.10
C TYR A 300 28.64 18.87 12.77
N SER A 301 29.98 19.01 12.81
CA SER A 301 30.88 18.13 13.56
C SER A 301 30.70 16.61 13.33
N GLY A 302 30.36 16.20 12.10
CA GLY A 302 30.16 14.79 11.74
C GLY A 302 28.71 14.28 11.83
N THR A 303 27.76 15.14 12.23
CA THR A 303 26.34 14.80 12.33
C THR A 303 25.55 15.54 11.24
N CYS A 304 24.78 14.81 10.44
CA CYS A 304 23.73 15.35 9.59
C CYS A 304 22.44 15.46 10.39
N TYR A 305 21.86 16.65 10.43
CA TYR A 305 20.52 16.92 10.92
C TYR A 305 19.60 16.96 9.69
N LEU A 306 18.83 15.89 9.47
CA LEU A 306 17.96 15.72 8.29
C LEU A 306 16.61 16.36 8.57
N LYS A 307 16.14 17.27 7.71
CA LYS A 307 15.04 18.18 8.01
C LYS A 307 13.88 18.07 7.03
N THR A 308 12.65 18.17 7.53
CA THR A 308 11.43 18.17 6.70
C THR A 308 11.36 19.37 5.77
N LEU A 309 11.91 20.50 6.19
CA LEU A 309 11.91 21.79 5.48
C LEU A 309 13.13 22.61 5.90
N SER A 310 13.65 23.46 5.01
CA SER A 310 14.59 24.53 5.37
C SER A 310 13.84 25.72 5.95
N THR A 311 14.25 26.20 7.12
CA THR A 311 13.83 27.49 7.70
C THR A 311 14.68 28.65 7.15
N LEU A 312 14.50 29.87 7.67
CA LEU A 312 15.40 30.99 7.34
C LEU A 312 16.84 30.61 7.75
N PRO A 313 17.83 30.67 6.83
CA PRO A 313 19.20 30.33 7.15
C PRO A 313 19.78 31.27 8.21
N VAL A 314 20.34 30.70 9.28
CA VAL A 314 21.06 31.46 10.31
C VAL A 314 22.56 31.23 10.18
N LYS A 315 23.35 32.28 10.47
CA LYS A 315 24.80 32.17 10.48
C LYS A 315 25.26 31.32 11.66
N SER A 316 25.86 30.17 11.39
CA SER A 316 26.37 29.22 12.37
C SER A 316 27.76 28.74 11.96
N ILE A 317 28.80 29.29 12.57
CA ILE A 317 30.19 29.05 12.15
C ILE A 317 30.54 27.56 12.27
N GLY A 318 31.03 26.97 11.18
CA GLY A 318 31.35 25.54 11.08
C GLY A 318 30.16 24.62 10.72
N SER A 319 28.93 25.15 10.62
CA SER A 319 27.79 24.41 10.09
C SER A 319 27.76 24.48 8.56
N ARG A 320 27.34 23.39 7.91
CA ARG A 320 27.31 23.23 6.46
C ARG A 320 25.94 22.71 6.03
N ALA A 321 25.13 23.53 5.37
CA ALA A 321 23.73 23.20 5.07
C ALA A 321 23.43 23.13 3.57
N SER A 322 22.43 22.35 3.17
CA SER A 322 21.90 22.38 1.80
C SER A 322 20.43 21.94 1.74
N ILE A 323 19.81 22.18 0.59
CA ILE A 323 18.41 21.90 0.26
C ILE A 323 18.39 20.89 -0.88
N VAL A 324 17.51 19.89 -0.78
CA VAL A 324 17.27 18.88 -1.81
C VAL A 324 16.62 19.56 -3.03
N THR A 325 17.23 19.38 -4.19
CA THR A 325 16.75 19.95 -5.45
C THR A 325 15.52 19.18 -5.93
N PRO A 326 14.41 19.87 -6.28
CA PRO A 326 13.22 19.22 -6.79
C PRO A 326 13.46 18.37 -8.03
N LYS A 327 13.08 17.08 -7.96
CA LYS A 327 13.10 16.18 -9.14
C LYS A 327 12.11 16.62 -10.23
N ASN A 328 11.07 17.36 -9.86
CA ASN A 328 10.12 18.04 -10.73
C ASN A 328 9.89 19.46 -10.16
N PRO A 329 10.47 20.53 -10.74
CA PRO A 329 10.28 21.90 -10.24
C PRO A 329 8.84 22.36 -10.49
N ALA A 330 8.16 22.77 -9.42
CA ALA A 330 6.75 23.16 -9.45
C ALA A 330 6.47 24.35 -10.37
N THR A 331 5.36 24.29 -11.12
CA THR A 331 4.84 25.42 -11.88
C THR A 331 3.72 26.11 -11.10
N CYS A 332 3.65 27.44 -11.12
CA CYS A 332 2.56 28.21 -10.52
C CYS A 332 2.02 29.26 -11.49
N SER A 333 0.83 29.77 -11.19
CA SER A 333 0.27 30.92 -11.90
C SER A 333 1.16 32.15 -11.78
N ALA A 334 0.92 33.15 -12.64
CA ALA A 334 1.44 34.49 -12.40
C ALA A 334 1.03 34.99 -11.01
N PHE A 335 1.89 35.80 -10.39
CA PHE A 335 1.69 36.33 -9.04
C PHE A 335 0.53 37.33 -8.98
N GLU A 336 -0.32 37.16 -7.96
CA GLU A 336 -1.34 38.12 -7.54
C GLU A 336 -0.76 38.97 -6.40
N TYR A 337 -0.31 40.19 -6.71
CA TYR A 337 0.32 41.11 -5.75
C TYR A 337 -0.69 41.89 -4.90
N ASN A 338 -0.36 42.09 -3.63
CA ASN A 338 -1.10 42.83 -2.60
C ASN A 338 -2.43 42.18 -2.19
N PHE A 339 -2.52 40.85 -2.20
CA PHE A 339 -3.74 40.12 -1.81
C PHE A 339 -3.46 38.89 -0.95
N ASP A 340 -4.36 38.65 0.01
CA ASP A 340 -4.46 37.41 0.78
C ASP A 340 -5.79 36.67 0.46
N TYR A 341 -5.78 35.37 0.73
CA TYR A 341 -6.94 34.47 0.74
C TYR A 341 -7.13 33.89 2.15
N PRO A 342 -7.86 34.58 3.05
CA PRO A 342 -7.98 34.17 4.45
C PRO A 342 -8.59 32.78 4.63
N GLY A 343 -8.00 32.00 5.55
CA GLY A 343 -8.43 30.65 5.87
C GLY A 343 -7.94 29.59 4.87
N ASN A 344 -8.41 28.36 5.09
CA ASN A 344 -7.99 27.15 4.36
C ASN A 344 -6.48 26.85 4.43
N ASP A 345 -5.79 27.43 5.41
CA ASP A 345 -4.37 27.19 5.69
C ASP A 345 -4.15 25.74 6.15
N ILE A 346 -3.27 25.04 5.44
CA ILE A 346 -2.83 23.67 5.76
C ILE A 346 -1.65 23.74 6.71
N THR A 347 -0.66 24.58 6.36
CA THR A 347 0.58 24.78 7.10
C THR A 347 1.28 26.05 6.58
N GLN A 348 2.40 26.42 7.21
CA GLN A 348 3.24 27.52 6.76
C GLN A 348 4.72 27.14 6.68
N THR A 349 5.44 27.72 5.71
CA THR A 349 6.89 27.59 5.57
C THR A 349 7.53 28.99 5.55
N ASN A 350 8.86 29.09 5.67
CA ASN A 350 9.56 30.37 5.58
C ASN A 350 10.50 30.37 4.38
N ARG A 351 10.31 31.35 3.47
CA ARG A 351 11.07 31.49 2.22
C ARG A 351 11.40 32.96 1.96
N LEU A 352 12.64 33.24 1.54
CA LEU A 352 13.09 34.59 1.20
C LEU A 352 12.39 35.17 -0.04
N ASN A 353 11.87 34.32 -0.93
CA ASN A 353 11.16 34.76 -2.14
C ASN A 353 9.80 34.06 -2.25
N ALA A 354 8.78 34.81 -2.67
CA ALA A 354 7.46 34.26 -2.97
C ALA A 354 7.45 33.18 -4.07
N SER A 355 8.47 33.12 -4.94
CA SER A 355 8.64 32.04 -5.92
C SER A 355 8.82 30.67 -5.28
N ASP A 356 9.51 30.63 -4.14
CA ASP A 356 10.01 29.38 -3.56
C ASP A 356 8.87 28.62 -2.87
N CYS A 357 7.84 29.36 -2.41
CA CYS A 357 6.57 28.83 -1.90
C CYS A 357 5.82 27.94 -2.92
N CYS A 358 6.03 28.15 -4.22
CA CYS A 358 5.41 27.31 -5.26
C CYS A 358 5.80 25.84 -5.09
N GLN A 359 7.08 25.60 -4.77
CA GLN A 359 7.60 24.26 -4.55
C GLN A 359 7.16 23.68 -3.21
N ASP A 360 6.99 24.52 -2.19
CA ASP A 360 6.48 24.09 -0.89
C ASP A 360 5.00 23.67 -0.98
N CYS A 361 4.19 24.40 -1.73
CA CYS A 361 2.81 24.01 -2.03
C CYS A 361 2.77 22.69 -2.81
N ALA A 362 3.62 22.52 -3.82
CA ALA A 362 3.75 21.25 -4.55
C ALA A 362 4.14 20.04 -3.69
N TYR A 363 4.77 20.27 -2.53
CA TYR A 363 5.15 19.23 -1.57
C TYR A 363 4.21 19.10 -0.37
N THR A 364 3.17 19.93 -0.28
CA THR A 364 2.21 19.91 0.81
C THR A 364 0.92 19.23 0.33
N PRO A 365 0.59 18.03 0.83
CA PRO A 365 -0.62 17.32 0.45
C PRO A 365 -1.87 18.21 0.57
N GLY A 366 -2.69 18.22 -0.48
CA GLY A 366 -3.89 19.05 -0.57
C GLY A 366 -3.66 20.54 -0.88
N CYS A 367 -2.42 21.04 -0.97
CA CYS A 367 -2.17 22.44 -1.31
C CYS A 367 -2.48 22.74 -2.79
N THR A 368 -3.29 23.77 -3.02
CA THR A 368 -3.64 24.24 -4.37
C THR A 368 -3.21 25.68 -4.64
N LEU A 369 -2.87 26.44 -3.60
CA LEU A 369 -2.29 27.78 -3.70
C LEU A 369 -1.46 28.13 -2.47
N TYR A 370 -0.68 29.19 -2.56
CA TYR A 370 -0.05 29.82 -1.40
C TYR A 370 -0.27 31.33 -1.40
N VAL A 371 -0.09 31.94 -0.23
CA VAL A 371 0.10 33.37 -0.04
C VAL A 371 1.42 33.58 0.69
N TRP A 372 2.33 34.36 0.10
CA TRP A 372 3.58 34.76 0.75
C TRP A 372 3.44 36.16 1.36
N ASP A 373 3.92 36.37 2.59
CA ASP A 373 3.87 37.68 3.27
C ASP A 373 5.24 38.36 3.42
N THR A 374 5.20 39.63 3.85
CA THR A 374 6.38 40.46 4.12
C THR A 374 7.22 39.98 5.31
N SER A 375 6.77 38.97 6.06
CA SER A 375 7.53 38.30 7.12
C SER A 375 8.37 37.13 6.58
N ASN A 376 8.40 36.92 5.26
CA ASN A 376 8.97 35.77 4.55
C ASN A 376 8.18 34.46 4.75
N THR A 377 6.90 34.52 5.13
CA THR A 377 6.07 33.34 5.42
C THR A 377 5.27 32.92 4.19
N CYS A 378 5.38 31.67 3.76
CA CYS A 378 4.45 31.05 2.80
C CYS A 378 3.31 30.37 3.56
N TYR A 379 2.10 30.92 3.52
CA TYR A 379 0.88 30.25 3.97
C TYR A 379 0.37 29.33 2.86
N LEU A 380 0.42 28.02 3.08
CA LEU A 380 0.07 27.01 2.09
C LEU A 380 -1.38 26.57 2.31
N LYS A 381 -2.22 26.69 1.27
CA LYS A 381 -3.69 26.66 1.42
C LYS A 381 -4.33 25.60 0.52
N SER A 382 -5.41 24.98 1.01
CA SER A 382 -6.10 23.89 0.33
C SER A 382 -7.05 24.35 -0.77
N THR A 383 -7.64 25.54 -0.64
CA THR A 383 -8.48 26.15 -1.69
C THR A 383 -8.64 27.65 -1.48
N LYS A 384 -8.97 28.39 -2.54
CA LYS A 384 -9.37 29.80 -2.45
C LYS A 384 -10.69 29.90 -1.67
N GLY A 385 -10.72 30.71 -0.60
CA GLY A 385 -11.95 30.96 0.16
C GLY A 385 -13.05 31.56 -0.73
N THR A 386 -14.29 31.08 -0.57
CA THR A 386 -15.37 31.20 -1.57
C THR A 386 -15.84 32.61 -1.93
N ASN A 387 -15.38 33.65 -1.22
CA ASN A 387 -15.63 35.07 -1.56
C ASN A 387 -14.49 36.04 -1.13
N ASN A 388 -13.34 35.56 -0.64
CA ASN A 388 -12.40 36.40 0.14
C ASN A 388 -11.05 36.62 -0.55
N LYS A 389 -11.01 37.44 -1.61
CA LYS A 389 -9.75 38.08 -2.04
C LYS A 389 -9.59 39.39 -1.28
N LEU A 390 -8.86 39.38 -0.16
CA LEU A 390 -8.68 40.58 0.66
C LEU A 390 -7.42 41.34 0.24
N SER A 391 -7.52 42.67 0.21
CA SER A 391 -6.35 43.55 -0.03
C SER A 391 -5.41 43.48 1.16
N TYR A 392 -4.17 43.04 0.93
CA TYR A 392 -3.11 42.95 1.93
C TYR A 392 -1.79 43.45 1.29
N PRO A 393 -1.41 44.72 1.49
CA PRO A 393 -0.22 45.30 0.89
C PRO A 393 1.05 44.48 1.20
N GLY A 394 1.82 44.13 0.17
CA GLY A 394 3.03 43.33 0.28
C GLY A 394 2.83 41.80 0.24
N ALA A 395 1.60 41.28 0.34
CA ALA A 395 1.36 39.86 0.12
C ALA A 395 1.49 39.48 -1.36
N ILE A 396 1.95 38.27 -1.66
CA ILE A 396 2.11 37.74 -3.01
C ILE A 396 1.50 36.34 -3.07
N ALA A 397 0.37 36.17 -3.75
CA ALA A 397 -0.31 34.89 -3.88
C ALA A 397 -0.05 34.25 -5.25
N ALA A 398 0.01 32.91 -5.32
CA ALA A 398 -0.02 32.18 -6.57
C ALA A 398 -0.72 30.82 -6.42
N VAL A 399 -1.36 30.36 -7.51
CA VAL A 399 -2.02 29.06 -7.59
C VAL A 399 -1.00 28.03 -8.06
N TYR A 400 -0.90 26.90 -7.36
CA TYR A 400 -0.05 25.79 -7.78
C TYR A 400 -0.67 25.06 -8.96
N ALA A 401 0.04 25.08 -10.08
CA ALA A 401 -0.25 24.23 -11.22
C ALA A 401 0.56 22.94 -11.04
N ARG A 402 -0.10 21.85 -10.62
CA ARG A 402 0.49 20.51 -10.70
C ARG A 402 1.15 20.36 -12.06
N ASN A 403 2.45 20.03 -12.06
CA ASN A 403 3.17 19.74 -13.29
C ASN A 403 2.48 18.56 -13.94
N SER A 404 1.63 18.83 -14.93
CA SER A 404 1.13 17.79 -15.79
C SER A 404 2.35 17.10 -16.39
N VAL A 405 2.37 15.76 -16.29
CA VAL A 405 3.22 14.96 -17.17
C VAL A 405 3.02 15.50 -18.58
N PRO A 406 4.08 15.93 -19.31
CA PRO A 406 3.93 16.63 -20.58
C PRO A 406 3.00 15.85 -21.49
N VAL A 407 1.82 16.41 -21.74
CA VAL A 407 0.68 15.67 -22.33
C VAL A 407 1.13 15.05 -23.64
N PRO A 408 1.15 13.71 -23.78
CA PRO A 408 1.60 13.09 -25.00
C PRO A 408 0.65 13.46 -26.14
N THR A 409 1.13 14.30 -27.07
CA THR A 409 0.38 14.69 -28.27
C THR A 409 0.55 13.68 -29.41
N SER A 410 1.52 12.77 -29.30
CA SER A 410 1.70 11.62 -30.19
C SER A 410 0.97 10.38 -29.66
N THR A 411 0.42 9.58 -30.57
CA THR A 411 -0.14 8.26 -30.23
C THR A 411 0.96 7.26 -29.84
N PRO A 412 0.73 6.39 -28.83
CA PRO A 412 1.63 5.28 -28.54
C PRO A 412 1.86 4.35 -29.74
N ALA A 413 2.97 3.60 -29.72
CA ALA A 413 3.21 2.55 -30.71
C ALA A 413 2.17 1.42 -30.58
N PRO A 414 1.69 0.84 -31.69
CA PRO A 414 0.76 -0.29 -31.64
C PRO A 414 1.35 -1.51 -30.93
N ALA A 415 0.58 -2.10 -30.02
CA ALA A 415 0.96 -3.29 -29.26
C ALA A 415 -0.29 -4.00 -28.71
N SER A 416 -0.21 -5.31 -28.46
CA SER A 416 -1.28 -6.07 -27.82
C SER A 416 -1.69 -5.45 -26.50
N ASN A 417 -2.99 -5.20 -26.33
CA ASN A 417 -3.56 -4.56 -25.16
C ASN A 417 -3.52 -5.50 -23.94
N ASN A 418 -3.06 -4.99 -22.79
CA ASN A 418 -2.82 -5.78 -21.58
C ASN A 418 -4.03 -5.86 -20.62
N VAL A 419 -5.22 -5.45 -21.06
CA VAL A 419 -6.43 -5.50 -20.24
C VAL A 419 -6.92 -6.94 -20.08
N VAL A 420 -7.09 -7.36 -18.83
CA VAL A 420 -7.64 -8.66 -18.42
C VAL A 420 -9.01 -8.45 -17.79
N ALA A 421 -10.01 -9.19 -18.27
CA ALA A 421 -11.34 -9.25 -17.66
C ALA A 421 -11.35 -10.25 -16.49
N GLY A 422 -12.12 -9.94 -15.45
CA GLY A 422 -12.34 -10.82 -14.31
C GLY A 422 -13.78 -10.72 -13.79
N THR A 423 -14.18 -11.69 -12.97
CA THR A 423 -15.46 -11.70 -12.28
C THR A 423 -15.27 -12.02 -10.81
N TYR A 424 -16.15 -11.49 -9.96
CA TYR A 424 -16.17 -11.80 -8.53
C TYR A 424 -17.59 -12.13 -8.08
N GLY A 425 -17.73 -13.07 -7.15
CA GLY A 425 -19.01 -13.63 -6.69
C GLY A 425 -19.50 -14.77 -7.57
N SER A 426 -20.06 -15.79 -6.94
CA SER A 426 -20.62 -16.99 -7.57
C SER A 426 -22.04 -17.25 -7.06
N TYR A 427 -22.93 -17.72 -7.93
CA TYR A 427 -24.32 -18.06 -7.56
C TYR A 427 -24.35 -18.92 -6.28
N PRO A 428 -25.20 -18.59 -5.27
CA PRO A 428 -26.28 -17.62 -5.31
C PRO A 428 -25.88 -16.14 -5.07
N SER A 429 -24.62 -15.83 -4.75
CA SER A 429 -24.16 -14.44 -4.62
C SER A 429 -24.17 -13.71 -5.96
N GLN A 430 -24.30 -12.38 -5.91
CA GLN A 430 -24.24 -11.53 -7.10
C GLN A 430 -22.83 -11.60 -7.71
N THR A 431 -22.75 -11.89 -9.01
CA THR A 431 -21.52 -11.78 -9.77
C THR A 431 -21.36 -10.37 -10.33
N ILE A 432 -20.19 -9.75 -10.13
CA ILE A 432 -19.78 -8.51 -10.79
C ILE A 432 -18.65 -8.77 -11.80
N GLY A 433 -18.67 -8.06 -12.92
CA GLY A 433 -17.55 -7.97 -13.86
C GLY A 433 -16.64 -6.79 -13.56
N TYR A 434 -15.34 -6.99 -13.70
CA TYR A 434 -14.32 -5.94 -13.65
C TYR A 434 -13.26 -6.18 -14.72
N ALA A 435 -12.45 -5.17 -15.00
CA ALA A 435 -11.26 -5.31 -15.82
C ALA A 435 -10.04 -4.70 -15.12
N SER A 436 -8.84 -5.15 -15.49
CA SER A 436 -7.59 -4.72 -14.85
C SER A 436 -6.38 -4.89 -15.75
N VAL A 437 -5.27 -4.21 -15.41
CA VAL A 437 -3.95 -4.40 -16.02
C VAL A 437 -2.95 -4.77 -14.93
N PRO A 438 -2.36 -5.99 -14.97
CA PRO A 438 -1.33 -6.40 -14.01
C PRO A 438 -0.06 -5.54 -14.10
N SER A 439 0.67 -5.40 -12.98
CA SER A 439 1.89 -4.59 -12.86
C SER A 439 1.70 -3.12 -13.25
N THR A 440 0.54 -2.55 -12.89
CA THR A 440 0.23 -1.13 -13.10
C THR A 440 -0.59 -0.57 -11.94
N GLN A 441 -0.69 0.74 -11.82
CA GLN A 441 -1.44 1.43 -10.77
C GLN A 441 -2.12 2.71 -11.27
N TRP A 442 -3.28 3.05 -10.70
CA TRP A 442 -3.98 4.33 -10.90
C TRP A 442 -3.50 5.40 -9.90
N VAL A 443 -2.21 5.44 -9.59
CA VAL A 443 -1.66 6.43 -8.64
C VAL A 443 -0.41 7.11 -9.22
N PRO A 444 -0.32 8.47 -9.22
CA PRO A 444 0.74 9.21 -9.91
C PRO A 444 2.17 8.90 -9.41
N LYS A 445 3.15 9.06 -10.31
CA LYS A 445 4.59 8.85 -10.02
C LYS A 445 5.33 10.07 -9.44
N THR A 446 4.63 11.19 -9.25
CA THR A 446 5.15 12.40 -8.60
C THR A 446 5.26 12.25 -7.08
N GLU A 447 4.54 11.28 -6.53
CA GLU A 447 4.56 10.91 -5.13
C GLU A 447 5.53 9.73 -4.97
N ALA A 448 6.29 9.71 -3.87
CA ALA A 448 6.93 8.46 -3.45
C ALA A 448 5.83 7.42 -3.16
N ALA A 449 6.13 6.12 -3.14
CA ALA A 449 5.11 5.08 -2.94
C ALA A 449 4.35 5.13 -1.58
N SER A 450 4.72 6.08 -0.72
CA SER A 450 3.92 6.63 0.38
C SER A 450 2.87 7.63 -0.12
N PHE A 451 1.60 7.22 -0.12
CA PHE A 451 0.46 8.10 -0.37
C PHE A 451 0.00 8.68 0.97
N GLY A 452 0.28 9.97 1.18
CA GLY A 452 0.14 10.58 2.51
C GLY A 452 1.00 9.85 3.54
N SER A 453 0.36 9.24 4.54
CA SER A 453 1.01 8.41 5.57
C SER A 453 1.09 6.92 5.22
N ILE A 454 0.45 6.45 4.14
CA ILE A 454 0.27 5.03 3.83
C ILE A 454 1.17 4.60 2.67
N ASP A 455 2.14 3.73 2.95
CA ASP A 455 2.91 3.04 1.92
C ASP A 455 2.17 1.76 1.50
N ILE A 456 1.51 1.77 0.33
CA ILE A 456 0.72 0.62 -0.13
C ILE A 456 1.58 -0.63 -0.44
N THR A 457 2.90 -0.47 -0.51
CA THR A 457 3.86 -1.57 -0.70
C THR A 457 4.31 -2.20 0.63
N LYS A 458 3.89 -1.63 1.77
CA LYS A 458 4.07 -2.22 3.09
C LYS A 458 2.74 -2.78 3.62
N PRO A 459 2.78 -3.84 4.46
CA PRO A 459 1.58 -4.29 5.15
C PRO A 459 0.91 -3.11 5.86
N PHE A 460 -0.42 -3.02 5.76
CA PHE A 460 -1.16 -1.99 6.47
C PHE A 460 -0.89 -2.11 7.98
N PRO A 461 -0.57 -1.02 8.70
CA PRO A 461 -0.39 -1.05 10.14
C PRO A 461 -1.75 -1.27 10.81
N LEU A 462 -2.12 -2.53 10.96
CA LEU A 462 -3.26 -2.96 11.78
C LEU A 462 -3.08 -2.37 13.20
N PRO A 463 -4.06 -1.68 13.78
CA PRO A 463 -3.88 -1.02 15.06
C PRO A 463 -3.65 -2.05 16.17
N SER A 464 -2.94 -1.68 17.24
CA SER A 464 -2.78 -2.61 18.36
C SER A 464 -4.14 -2.88 19.03
N LYS A 465 -4.23 -3.95 19.84
CA LYS A 465 -5.46 -4.23 20.62
C LYS A 465 -5.92 -3.00 21.43
N ASP A 466 -4.97 -2.24 21.98
CA ASP A 466 -5.26 -1.04 22.78
C ASP A 466 -5.65 0.17 21.91
N ASP A 467 -5.20 0.23 20.65
CA ASP A 467 -5.61 1.27 19.70
C ASP A 467 -7.00 0.98 19.13
N LEU A 468 -7.32 -0.29 18.86
CA LEU A 468 -8.65 -0.75 18.43
C LEU A 468 -9.71 -0.53 19.52
N ILE A 469 -9.38 -0.79 20.79
CA ILE A 469 -10.30 -0.50 21.90
C ILE A 469 -10.61 1.01 21.96
N LYS A 470 -9.60 1.86 21.78
CA LYS A 470 -9.79 3.32 21.72
C LYS A 470 -10.53 3.79 20.46
N SER A 471 -10.32 3.15 19.30
CA SER A 471 -11.01 3.54 18.07
C SER A 471 -12.48 3.15 18.08
N HIS A 472 -12.83 2.04 18.75
CA HIS A 472 -14.21 1.61 18.97
C HIS A 472 -15.00 2.54 19.92
N GLU A 473 -14.34 3.28 20.81
CA GLU A 473 -14.96 4.37 21.60
C GLU A 473 -15.12 5.69 20.79
N LEU A 474 -14.68 5.72 19.53
CA LEU A 474 -14.66 6.90 18.66
C LEU A 474 -15.43 6.66 17.36
N LYS A 475 -15.59 7.71 16.55
CA LYS A 475 -16.17 7.60 15.21
C LYS A 475 -15.15 6.97 14.24
N PRO A 476 -15.44 5.83 13.58
CA PRO A 476 -14.62 5.27 12.51
C PRO A 476 -14.44 6.32 11.41
N LYS A 477 -13.21 6.72 11.07
CA LYS A 477 -12.96 7.62 9.92
C LYS A 477 -12.26 6.85 8.81
N PRO A 478 -12.73 6.89 7.55
CA PRO A 478 -11.92 6.43 6.45
C PRO A 478 -10.65 7.29 6.39
N GLN A 479 -9.50 6.64 6.16
CA GLN A 479 -8.31 7.35 5.72
C GLN A 479 -8.55 7.80 4.27
N LEU A 480 -9.12 9.00 4.11
CA LEU A 480 -9.22 9.70 2.84
C LEU A 480 -7.91 10.48 2.63
N GLU A 481 -7.14 10.13 1.60
CA GLU A 481 -6.01 10.96 1.19
C GLU A 481 -6.52 12.07 0.27
N ALA A 482 -6.70 13.26 0.85
CA ALA A 482 -7.32 14.41 0.20
C ALA A 482 -6.51 14.93 -1.01
N ALA A 483 -5.19 14.69 -1.07
CA ALA A 483 -4.35 15.11 -2.20
C ALA A 483 -4.64 14.32 -3.50
N THR A 484 -5.01 13.04 -3.36
CA THR A 484 -5.25 12.12 -4.48
C THR A 484 -6.73 11.79 -4.69
N ASN A 485 -7.60 12.16 -3.74
CA ASN A 485 -9.01 11.79 -3.69
C ASN A 485 -9.20 10.26 -3.67
N THR A 486 -8.52 9.61 -2.73
CA THR A 486 -8.48 8.14 -2.63
C THR A 486 -8.84 7.60 -1.25
N TYR A 487 -9.54 6.46 -1.24
CA TYR A 487 -9.95 5.73 -0.04
C TYR A 487 -9.16 4.43 0.07
N TYR A 488 -8.66 4.12 1.26
CA TYR A 488 -7.89 2.90 1.53
C TYR A 488 -8.73 1.90 2.31
N PHE A 489 -8.80 0.66 1.80
CA PHE A 489 -9.45 -0.47 2.44
C PHE A 489 -8.42 -1.59 2.65
N PRO A 490 -7.96 -1.84 3.89
CA PRO A 490 -7.06 -2.95 4.19
C PRO A 490 -7.81 -4.29 4.15
N LEU A 491 -7.04 -5.39 4.17
CA LEU A 491 -7.52 -6.77 4.22
C LEU A 491 -8.49 -7.17 3.11
N ALA A 492 -8.44 -6.52 1.94
CA ALA A 492 -9.12 -6.97 0.72
C ALA A 492 -8.46 -8.28 0.23
N GLN A 493 -9.21 -9.38 0.25
CA GLN A 493 -8.66 -10.72 0.02
C GLN A 493 -8.33 -11.00 -1.45
N THR A 494 -9.01 -10.31 -2.37
CA THR A 494 -8.80 -10.47 -3.82
C THR A 494 -9.02 -9.15 -4.56
N ILE A 495 -8.46 -9.05 -5.77
CA ILE A 495 -8.74 -7.97 -6.71
C ILE A 495 -10.25 -7.85 -7.03
N GLY A 496 -10.98 -8.98 -7.02
CA GLY A 496 -12.42 -9.01 -7.24
C GLY A 496 -13.23 -8.44 -6.07
N GLU A 497 -12.77 -8.65 -4.84
CA GLU A 497 -13.34 -7.98 -3.66
C GLU A 497 -13.05 -6.47 -3.71
N CYS A 498 -11.85 -6.07 -4.13
CA CYS A 498 -11.51 -4.65 -4.35
C CYS A 498 -12.39 -4.00 -5.45
N ALA A 499 -12.77 -4.75 -6.49
CA ALA A 499 -13.74 -4.28 -7.48
C ALA A 499 -15.16 -4.10 -6.88
N ILE A 500 -15.62 -5.04 -6.04
CA ILE A 500 -16.85 -4.84 -5.27
C ILE A 500 -16.74 -3.58 -4.39
N MET A 501 -15.60 -3.37 -3.72
CA MET A 501 -15.37 -2.22 -2.85
C MET A 501 -15.44 -0.88 -3.59
N ALA A 502 -14.82 -0.77 -4.76
CA ALA A 502 -14.91 0.44 -5.57
C ALA A 502 -16.36 0.71 -6.02
N SER A 503 -17.03 -0.30 -6.59
CA SER A 503 -18.37 -0.16 -7.19
C SER A 503 -19.46 0.25 -6.19
N SER A 504 -19.43 -0.32 -4.97
CA SER A 504 -20.40 -0.03 -3.91
C SER A 504 -20.28 1.37 -3.33
N SER A 505 -19.04 1.87 -3.26
CA SER A 505 -18.70 3.20 -2.76
C SER A 505 -19.03 4.30 -3.77
N GLY A 506 -19.55 3.92 -4.94
CA GLY A 506 -19.95 4.84 -6.01
C GLY A 506 -18.86 5.10 -7.05
N TYR A 507 -17.70 4.47 -6.90
CA TYR A 507 -16.51 4.74 -7.69
C TYR A 507 -16.25 3.67 -8.75
N ASN A 508 -15.48 4.02 -9.79
CA ASN A 508 -15.25 3.13 -10.92
C ASN A 508 -13.82 2.61 -11.05
N TYR A 509 -12.84 3.19 -10.37
CA TYR A 509 -11.42 2.88 -10.55
C TYR A 509 -10.79 2.46 -9.22
N PHE A 510 -9.87 1.49 -9.27
CA PHE A 510 -9.20 0.96 -8.08
C PHE A 510 -7.77 0.50 -8.38
N THR A 511 -6.93 0.43 -7.36
CA THR A 511 -5.62 -0.25 -7.40
C THR A 511 -5.58 -1.27 -6.29
N TYR A 512 -5.29 -2.52 -6.65
CA TYR A 512 -5.20 -3.63 -5.70
C TYR A 512 -3.75 -4.07 -5.54
N VAL A 513 -3.31 -4.24 -4.29
CA VAL A 513 -1.98 -4.76 -3.93
C VAL A 513 -2.12 -6.12 -3.27
N SER A 514 -1.77 -7.17 -4.02
CA SER A 514 -2.00 -8.56 -3.62
C SER A 514 -1.22 -9.03 -2.39
N PHE A 515 -0.01 -8.50 -2.16
CA PHE A 515 0.87 -8.93 -1.07
C PHE A 515 0.69 -8.12 0.23
N THR A 516 0.00 -6.96 0.18
CA THR A 516 -0.41 -6.18 1.38
C THR A 516 -1.91 -6.26 1.65
N GLN A 517 -2.69 -6.85 0.73
CA GLN A 517 -4.15 -6.90 0.75
C GLN A 517 -4.82 -5.51 0.80
N ILE A 518 -4.15 -4.48 0.28
CA ILE A 518 -4.69 -3.10 0.23
C ILE A 518 -5.47 -2.91 -1.07
N CYS A 519 -6.70 -2.42 -0.93
CA CYS A 519 -7.50 -1.87 -2.01
C CYS A 519 -7.52 -0.35 -1.90
N VAL A 520 -7.00 0.35 -2.92
CA VAL A 520 -7.11 1.79 -3.08
C VAL A 520 -8.25 2.06 -4.04
N VAL A 521 -9.29 2.77 -3.60
CA VAL A 521 -10.41 3.19 -4.44
C VAL A 521 -10.20 4.65 -4.86
N HIS A 522 -10.31 4.91 -6.16
CA HIS A 522 -10.01 6.21 -6.77
C HIS A 522 -11.29 6.95 -7.12
N ASP A 523 -11.49 8.11 -6.50
CA ASP A 523 -12.57 9.01 -6.85
C ASP A 523 -12.18 9.94 -8.01
N PHE A 524 -12.38 9.44 -9.22
CA PHE A 524 -12.30 10.19 -10.47
C PHE A 524 -13.67 10.77 -10.90
N SER A 525 -14.66 10.84 -10.00
CA SER A 525 -16.07 11.10 -10.35
C SER A 525 -16.29 12.46 -11.00
N SER A 526 -17.08 12.49 -12.06
CA SER A 526 -17.38 13.72 -12.80
C SER A 526 -18.66 13.61 -13.64
N THR A 527 -19.21 14.75 -14.05
CA THR A 527 -20.28 14.81 -15.07
C THR A 527 -19.80 14.36 -16.45
N SER A 528 -18.49 14.36 -16.71
CA SER A 528 -17.89 13.89 -17.98
C SER A 528 -18.02 12.38 -18.17
N LEU A 529 -18.04 11.95 -19.43
CA LEU A 529 -18.08 10.53 -19.81
C LEU A 529 -16.68 10.03 -20.19
N ALA A 530 -16.29 8.91 -19.57
CA ALA A 530 -15.14 8.12 -19.97
C ALA A 530 -15.58 6.69 -20.31
N TYR A 531 -14.85 6.06 -21.22
CA TYR A 531 -15.18 4.76 -21.80
C TYR A 531 -14.00 3.80 -21.59
N SER A 532 -14.11 2.93 -20.60
CA SER A 532 -13.04 2.00 -20.21
C SER A 532 -13.22 0.64 -20.88
N LEU A 533 -12.15 0.10 -21.44
CA LEU A 533 -12.16 -1.16 -22.17
C LEU A 533 -12.66 -2.31 -21.29
N ASN A 534 -13.38 -3.24 -21.93
CA ASN A 534 -13.85 -4.47 -21.32
C ASN A 534 -13.59 -5.62 -22.31
N PRO A 535 -12.62 -6.51 -22.07
CA PRO A 535 -12.22 -7.53 -23.04
C PRO A 535 -13.37 -8.41 -23.54
N GLY A 536 -13.53 -8.48 -24.86
CA GLY A 536 -14.60 -9.23 -25.53
C GLY A 536 -16.00 -8.62 -25.43
N GLN A 537 -16.12 -7.37 -24.94
CA GLN A 537 -17.40 -6.72 -24.62
C GLN A 537 -17.38 -5.23 -24.95
N ALA A 538 -18.55 -4.57 -24.84
CA ALA A 538 -18.63 -3.13 -25.02
C ALA A 538 -17.94 -2.38 -23.86
N PRO A 539 -17.24 -1.26 -24.10
CA PRO A 539 -16.60 -0.48 -23.04
C PRO A 539 -17.56 -0.05 -21.93
N PHE A 540 -17.07 -0.09 -20.70
CA PHE A 540 -17.73 0.44 -19.51
C PHE A 540 -17.84 1.96 -19.60
N VAL A 541 -19.05 2.51 -19.40
CA VAL A 541 -19.27 3.96 -19.50
C VAL A 541 -19.36 4.59 -18.11
N THR A 542 -18.26 5.16 -17.66
CA THR A 542 -18.09 5.76 -16.32
C THR A 542 -18.48 7.25 -16.33
N ASN A 543 -18.79 7.79 -15.16
CA ASN A 543 -18.98 9.23 -14.95
C ASN A 543 -17.69 9.75 -14.32
N ALA A 544 -16.67 10.00 -15.15
CA ALA A 544 -15.32 10.21 -14.66
C ALA A 544 -14.50 11.18 -15.53
N VAL A 545 -13.60 11.92 -14.86
CA VAL A 545 -12.46 12.61 -15.47
C VAL A 545 -11.21 11.91 -14.98
N ILE A 546 -10.52 11.20 -15.87
CA ILE A 546 -9.26 10.55 -15.53
C ILE A 546 -8.18 11.64 -15.41
N PRO A 547 -7.39 11.68 -14.32
CA PRO A 547 -6.31 12.66 -14.16
C PRO A 547 -5.33 12.66 -15.34
N THR A 548 -4.81 13.84 -15.66
CA THR A 548 -3.87 14.04 -16.78
C THR A 548 -2.57 13.26 -16.61
N ASP A 549 -2.20 12.89 -15.38
CA ASP A 549 -1.04 12.05 -15.06
C ASP A 549 -1.13 10.64 -15.67
N PHE A 550 -2.33 10.22 -16.08
CA PHE A 550 -2.59 8.96 -16.78
C PHE A 550 -2.88 9.14 -18.27
N GLN A 551 -2.78 10.35 -18.83
CA GLN A 551 -2.96 10.58 -20.25
C GLN A 551 -1.74 10.06 -21.02
N ILE A 552 -1.96 9.14 -21.95
CA ILE A 552 -0.91 8.48 -22.74
C ILE A 552 -0.90 8.88 -24.22
N GLY A 553 -1.86 9.68 -24.66
CA GLY A 553 -1.97 10.12 -26.05
C GLY A 553 -3.25 10.91 -26.33
N GLN A 554 -3.32 11.55 -27.50
CA GLN A 554 -4.53 12.20 -28.01
C GLN A 554 -4.51 12.25 -29.55
N VAL A 555 -5.68 12.17 -30.19
CA VAL A 555 -5.87 12.51 -31.61
C VAL A 555 -7.07 13.44 -31.78
N THR A 556 -6.99 14.39 -32.70
CA THR A 556 -8.03 15.43 -32.92
C THR A 556 -8.93 15.17 -34.12
N ASN A 557 -8.69 14.07 -34.85
CA ASN A 557 -9.34 13.70 -36.12
C ASN A 557 -10.01 12.30 -36.07
N SER A 558 -10.39 11.84 -34.88
CA SER A 558 -11.11 10.58 -34.71
C SER A 558 -12.51 10.68 -35.33
N GLN A 559 -12.85 9.71 -36.18
CA GLN A 559 -14.09 9.72 -36.98
C GLN A 559 -15.34 9.42 -36.15
N SER A 560 -15.18 8.72 -35.02
CA SER A 560 -16.28 8.36 -34.13
C SER A 560 -15.77 7.91 -32.76
N LEU A 561 -16.67 7.86 -31.78
CA LEU A 561 -16.41 7.22 -30.49
C LEU A 561 -15.98 5.75 -30.65
N SER A 562 -16.59 4.99 -31.57
CA SER A 562 -16.22 3.59 -31.81
C SER A 562 -14.82 3.44 -32.42
N ALA A 563 -14.39 4.37 -33.28
CA ALA A 563 -13.03 4.42 -33.80
C ALA A 563 -12.02 4.78 -32.68
N CYS A 564 -12.37 5.74 -31.82
CA CYS A 564 -11.60 6.11 -30.63
C CYS A 564 -11.38 4.91 -29.69
N GLN A 565 -12.45 4.17 -29.34
CA GLN A 565 -12.40 2.98 -28.51
C GLN A 565 -11.59 1.84 -29.15
N THR A 566 -11.78 1.60 -30.46
CA THR A 566 -11.04 0.57 -31.21
C THR A 566 -9.55 0.89 -31.28
N SER A 567 -9.20 2.16 -31.47
CA SER A 567 -7.81 2.62 -31.45
C SER A 567 -7.15 2.42 -30.09
N CYS A 568 -7.85 2.68 -28.98
CA CYS A 568 -7.33 2.40 -27.64
C CYS A 568 -6.96 0.91 -27.46
N ALA A 569 -7.80 -0.01 -27.95
CA ALA A 569 -7.51 -1.45 -27.92
C ALA A 569 -6.30 -1.89 -28.77
N SER A 570 -5.66 -0.98 -29.53
CA SER A 570 -4.41 -1.23 -30.27
C SER A 570 -3.13 -0.79 -29.53
N PHE A 571 -3.24 -0.26 -28.31
CA PHE A 571 -2.10 0.15 -27.49
C PHE A 571 -2.01 -0.69 -26.21
N ALA A 572 -0.80 -1.11 -25.82
CA ALA A 572 -0.58 -1.99 -24.67
C ALA A 572 -1.16 -1.47 -23.34
N SER A 573 -1.02 -0.17 -23.09
CA SER A 573 -1.38 0.48 -21.83
C SER A 573 -2.70 1.27 -21.87
N CYS A 574 -3.35 1.39 -23.03
CA CYS A 574 -4.61 2.14 -23.10
C CYS A 574 -5.76 1.33 -22.51
N THR A 575 -6.39 1.87 -21.48
CA THR A 575 -7.51 1.23 -20.77
C THR A 575 -8.78 2.04 -20.85
N THR A 576 -8.69 3.34 -21.06
CA THR A 576 -9.83 4.27 -21.01
C THR A 576 -9.68 5.36 -22.06
N VAL A 577 -10.80 5.80 -22.66
CA VAL A 577 -10.83 6.99 -23.51
C VAL A 577 -11.86 8.01 -23.05
N SER A 578 -11.58 9.29 -23.30
CA SER A 578 -12.62 10.32 -23.41
C SER A 578 -12.76 10.77 -24.86
N TYR A 579 -13.97 11.23 -25.23
CA TYR A 579 -14.30 11.58 -26.61
C TYR A 579 -15.17 12.85 -26.65
N SER A 580 -14.72 13.88 -27.37
CA SER A 580 -15.42 15.16 -27.50
C SER A 580 -15.22 15.74 -28.90
N GLY A 581 -16.32 15.98 -29.63
CA GLY A 581 -16.27 16.39 -31.04
C GLY A 581 -15.61 15.30 -31.91
N THR A 582 -14.42 15.59 -32.42
CA THR A 582 -13.51 14.66 -33.13
C THR A 582 -12.26 14.28 -32.31
N THR A 583 -12.15 14.80 -31.09
CA THR A 583 -11.01 14.57 -30.21
C THR A 583 -11.22 13.30 -29.40
N CYS A 584 -10.25 12.39 -29.50
CA CYS A 584 -10.13 11.17 -28.71
C CYS A 584 -8.88 11.29 -27.82
N THR A 585 -9.06 11.17 -26.50
CA THR A 585 -7.96 11.19 -25.55
C THR A 585 -7.79 9.81 -24.94
N TYR A 586 -6.56 9.31 -24.92
CA TYR A 586 -6.21 7.97 -24.44
C TYR A 586 -5.62 8.04 -23.03
N PHE A 587 -6.09 7.16 -22.14
CA PHE A 587 -5.63 7.05 -20.76
C PHE A 587 -5.19 5.63 -20.43
N GLY A 588 -4.19 5.52 -19.57
CA GLY A 588 -3.63 4.25 -19.12
C GLY A 588 -2.99 4.34 -17.73
N PRO A 589 -3.09 3.29 -16.90
CA PRO A 589 -2.47 3.26 -15.59
C PRO A 589 -0.94 3.23 -15.70
N LEU A 590 -0.25 3.78 -14.70
CA LEU A 590 1.20 3.86 -14.70
C LEU A 590 1.82 2.50 -14.38
N ALA A 591 2.88 2.13 -15.09
CA ALA A 591 3.64 0.91 -14.82
C ALA A 591 4.16 0.87 -13.37
N SER A 592 3.95 -0.26 -12.69
CA SER A 592 4.27 -0.53 -11.29
C SER A 592 4.90 -1.93 -11.15
N GLN A 593 5.19 -2.37 -9.92
CA GLN A 593 5.79 -3.68 -9.65
C GLN A 593 4.78 -4.83 -9.73
N SER A 594 5.30 -6.06 -9.84
CA SER A 594 4.48 -7.27 -9.81
C SER A 594 3.65 -7.35 -8.52
N GLY A 595 2.44 -7.90 -8.63
CA GLY A 595 1.48 -7.98 -7.52
C GLY A 595 0.66 -6.72 -7.28
N ILE A 596 0.91 -5.62 -8.00
CA ILE A 596 0.05 -4.42 -8.03
C ILE A 596 -0.74 -4.39 -9.35
N SER A 597 -2.05 -4.18 -9.28
CA SER A 597 -2.94 -4.16 -10.45
C SER A 597 -3.90 -2.98 -10.40
N ALA A 598 -3.88 -2.17 -11.46
CA ALA A 598 -4.87 -1.13 -11.69
C ALA A 598 -6.13 -1.76 -12.31
N GLY A 599 -7.31 -1.45 -11.79
CA GLY A 599 -8.56 -1.98 -12.29
C GLY A 599 -9.70 -0.96 -12.31
N TRP A 600 -10.79 -1.37 -12.94
CA TRP A 600 -12.01 -0.60 -13.02
C TRP A 600 -13.23 -1.51 -13.12
N VAL A 601 -14.36 -0.97 -12.69
CA VAL A 601 -15.59 -1.70 -12.43
C VAL A 601 -16.80 -0.79 -12.64
N VAL A 602 -17.87 -1.35 -13.18
CA VAL A 602 -19.18 -0.71 -13.25
C VAL A 602 -20.22 -1.74 -12.86
N ASP A 603 -20.94 -1.53 -11.77
CA ASP A 603 -22.27 -2.13 -11.62
C ASP A 603 -23.28 -1.21 -12.31
N PRO A 604 -23.83 -1.58 -13.49
CA PRO A 604 -24.77 -0.73 -14.20
C PRO A 604 -26.18 -0.79 -13.59
N ILE A 605 -26.41 -1.69 -12.64
CA ILE A 605 -27.70 -1.89 -11.97
C ILE A 605 -27.72 -1.16 -10.63
N ALA A 606 -28.76 -0.35 -10.42
CA ALA A 606 -29.21 0.00 -9.08
C ALA A 606 -30.46 -0.82 -8.74
N TRP A 607 -30.39 -1.59 -7.65
CA TRP A 607 -31.56 -2.15 -7.00
C TRP A 607 -32.13 -1.12 -6.03
N ASN A 608 -33.44 -0.87 -6.10
CA ASN A 608 -34.13 0.15 -5.32
C ASN A 608 -35.40 -0.42 -4.68
N GLU A 609 -35.79 0.15 -3.55
CA GLU A 609 -37.07 -0.12 -2.89
C GLU A 609 -37.78 1.18 -2.53
N VAL A 610 -39.08 1.08 -2.33
CA VAL A 610 -39.90 2.01 -1.56
C VAL A 610 -40.44 1.20 -0.38
N PRO A 611 -39.94 1.41 0.85
CA PRO A 611 -40.39 0.66 2.02
C PRO A 611 -41.88 0.87 2.30
N ALA A 612 -42.54 -0.13 2.89
CA ALA A 612 -43.84 0.07 3.51
C ALA A 612 -43.65 0.89 4.80
N VAL A 613 -44.46 1.92 5.01
CA VAL A 613 -44.47 2.68 6.28
C VAL A 613 -45.91 2.74 6.80
N ALA A 614 -46.14 2.17 7.98
CA ALA A 614 -47.44 2.17 8.63
C ALA A 614 -48.02 3.58 8.75
N GLY A 615 -49.32 3.73 8.48
CA GLY A 615 -50.00 5.03 8.46
C GLY A 615 -49.79 5.88 7.20
N THR A 616 -48.98 5.43 6.23
CA THR A 616 -48.84 6.11 4.92
C THR A 616 -49.61 5.40 3.81
N THR A 617 -50.00 6.15 2.77
CA THR A 617 -50.63 5.61 1.56
C THR A 617 -49.63 5.13 0.50
N THR A 618 -48.33 5.13 0.83
CA THR A 618 -47.25 4.76 -0.07
C THR A 618 -47.29 3.26 -0.38
N VAL A 619 -47.46 2.92 -1.66
CA VAL A 619 -47.40 1.51 -2.11
C VAL A 619 -45.96 1.03 -2.00
N ALA A 620 -45.72 0.07 -1.11
CA ALA A 620 -44.43 -0.60 -0.98
C ALA A 620 -44.09 -1.35 -2.27
N MET A 621 -42.89 -1.14 -2.80
CA MET A 621 -42.51 -1.65 -4.13
C MET A 621 -41.01 -1.84 -4.26
N GLN A 622 -40.62 -2.69 -5.21
CA GLN A 622 -39.25 -2.96 -5.59
C GLN A 622 -39.06 -2.60 -7.07
N TYR A 623 -37.97 -1.93 -7.41
CA TYR A 623 -37.67 -1.61 -8.80
C TYR A 623 -36.16 -1.57 -9.06
N VAL A 624 -35.82 -1.97 -10.27
CA VAL A 624 -34.43 -2.10 -10.72
C VAL A 624 -34.23 -1.10 -11.84
N THR A 625 -33.09 -0.42 -11.86
CA THR A 625 -32.76 0.58 -12.88
C THR A 625 -31.40 0.29 -13.49
N MET A 626 -31.29 0.56 -14.79
CA MET A 626 -30.02 0.55 -15.51
C MET A 626 -29.78 1.95 -16.08
N ALA A 627 -28.81 2.66 -15.50
CA ALA A 627 -28.43 4.00 -15.94
C ALA A 627 -27.65 3.96 -17.26
N LYS A 628 -27.64 5.09 -17.96
CA LYS A 628 -26.98 5.29 -19.26
C LYS A 628 -27.41 4.29 -20.35
N ARG A 629 -28.70 3.97 -20.41
CA ARG A 629 -29.28 3.01 -21.36
C ARG A 629 -30.63 3.45 -21.87
N ALA A 630 -30.92 3.09 -23.12
CA ALA A 630 -32.21 3.25 -23.76
C ALA A 630 -32.50 2.05 -24.66
N PHE A 631 -33.76 1.82 -24.98
CA PHE A 631 -34.11 0.97 -26.10
C PHE A 631 -33.80 1.72 -27.40
N SER A 632 -33.09 1.09 -28.35
CA SER A 632 -32.71 1.72 -29.63
C SER A 632 -33.91 2.12 -30.48
N THR A 633 -35.05 1.47 -30.25
CA THR A 633 -36.37 1.86 -30.72
C THR A 633 -37.40 1.40 -29.69
N LEU A 634 -38.49 2.16 -29.54
CA LEU A 634 -39.66 1.77 -28.74
C LEU A 634 -40.71 1.00 -29.57
N ALA A 635 -40.38 0.60 -30.80
CA ALA A 635 -41.24 -0.23 -31.62
C ALA A 635 -41.63 -1.54 -30.90
N GLY A 636 -42.92 -1.88 -30.97
CA GLY A 636 -43.51 -3.01 -30.25
C GLY A 636 -43.92 -2.73 -28.80
N PHE A 637 -43.40 -1.68 -28.15
CA PHE A 637 -43.85 -1.27 -26.82
C PHE A 637 -45.13 -0.43 -26.92
N THR A 638 -46.05 -0.61 -25.97
CA THR A 638 -47.09 0.40 -25.71
C THR A 638 -46.53 1.44 -24.76
N THR A 639 -46.49 2.70 -25.19
CA THR A 639 -45.81 3.79 -24.49
C THR A 639 -46.77 4.86 -23.98
N SER A 640 -46.57 5.36 -22.76
CA SER A 640 -47.31 6.52 -22.24
C SER A 640 -46.34 7.55 -21.65
N VAL A 641 -46.11 8.65 -22.38
CA VAL A 641 -45.29 9.77 -21.90
C VAL A 641 -46.06 10.52 -20.81
N GLN A 642 -45.44 10.64 -19.64
CA GLN A 642 -45.86 11.56 -18.59
C GLN A 642 -45.03 12.84 -18.79
N GLY A 643 -45.71 13.98 -18.98
CA GLY A 643 -45.07 15.25 -19.32
C GLY A 643 -44.13 15.79 -18.24
N ALA A 644 -43.50 16.94 -18.54
CA ALA A 644 -42.61 17.63 -17.61
C ALA A 644 -43.26 17.83 -16.23
N GLY A 645 -42.63 17.29 -15.18
CA GLY A 645 -43.21 17.24 -13.83
C GLY A 645 -42.85 16.00 -12.99
N LYS A 646 -42.03 15.07 -13.49
CA LYS A 646 -41.45 13.98 -12.68
C LYS A 646 -39.98 14.30 -12.37
N ALA A 647 -39.73 14.71 -11.13
CA ALA A 647 -38.44 15.26 -10.72
C ALA A 647 -37.25 14.29 -10.79
N ASN A 648 -37.50 12.97 -10.75
CA ASN A 648 -36.44 11.96 -10.72
C ASN A 648 -36.94 10.56 -11.15
N VAL A 649 -36.00 9.62 -11.21
CA VAL A 649 -36.20 8.20 -11.54
C VAL A 649 -37.20 7.52 -10.61
N ALA A 650 -37.14 7.77 -9.30
CA ALA A 650 -38.04 7.18 -8.31
C ALA A 650 -39.50 7.59 -8.55
N ALA A 651 -39.76 8.87 -8.82
CA ALA A 651 -41.10 9.36 -9.18
C ALA A 651 -41.64 8.73 -10.47
N CYS A 652 -40.75 8.38 -11.42
CA CYS A 652 -41.13 7.63 -12.62
C CYS A 652 -41.51 6.17 -12.28
N ALA A 653 -40.72 5.50 -11.44
CA ALA A 653 -41.01 4.14 -10.94
C ALA A 653 -42.35 4.06 -10.19
N THR A 654 -42.61 4.97 -9.24
CA THR A 654 -43.89 5.04 -8.52
C THR A 654 -45.07 5.27 -9.45
N THR A 655 -44.88 6.02 -10.54
CA THR A 655 -45.92 6.26 -11.55
C THR A 655 -46.14 5.02 -12.45
N ALA A 656 -45.11 4.23 -12.70
CA ALA A 656 -45.24 2.94 -13.38
C ALA A 656 -46.01 1.94 -12.49
N GLN A 657 -45.63 1.82 -11.22
CA GLN A 657 -46.32 0.99 -10.22
C GLN A 657 -47.81 1.36 -10.07
N SER A 658 -48.14 2.65 -9.92
CA SER A 658 -49.53 3.08 -9.72
C SER A 658 -50.43 2.88 -10.94
N LYS A 659 -49.85 2.76 -12.14
CA LYS A 659 -50.57 2.43 -13.38
C LYS A 659 -50.43 0.94 -13.79
N ASN A 660 -49.84 0.11 -12.95
CA ASN A 660 -49.56 -1.31 -13.23
C ASN A 660 -48.79 -1.54 -14.55
N VAL A 661 -47.80 -0.67 -14.83
CA VAL A 661 -46.93 -0.76 -16.02
C VAL A 661 -45.58 -1.36 -15.60
N PRO A 662 -45.10 -2.44 -16.26
CA PRO A 662 -43.95 -3.21 -15.77
C PRO A 662 -42.60 -2.51 -15.98
N MET A 663 -42.48 -1.59 -16.94
CA MET A 663 -41.22 -0.94 -17.27
C MET A 663 -41.38 0.58 -17.47
N PHE A 664 -40.29 1.32 -17.38
CA PHE A 664 -40.24 2.75 -17.63
C PHE A 664 -38.88 3.19 -18.17
N SER A 665 -38.84 4.40 -18.73
CA SER A 665 -37.64 5.10 -19.18
C SER A 665 -37.70 6.55 -18.72
N TYR A 666 -36.63 7.02 -18.09
CA TYR A 666 -36.50 8.41 -17.62
C TYR A 666 -35.35 9.09 -18.37
N ASP A 667 -35.64 10.19 -19.06
CA ASP A 667 -34.64 11.03 -19.73
C ASP A 667 -34.36 12.27 -18.89
N SER A 668 -33.20 12.31 -18.23
CA SER A 668 -32.81 13.41 -17.35
C SER A 668 -32.60 14.73 -18.10
N SER A 669 -32.22 14.69 -19.38
CA SER A 669 -32.03 15.90 -20.20
C SER A 669 -33.35 16.63 -20.51
N LYS A 670 -34.47 15.92 -20.42
CA LYS A 670 -35.82 16.43 -20.70
C LYS A 670 -36.77 16.34 -19.49
N LEU A 671 -36.28 15.89 -18.33
CA LEU A 671 -37.05 15.54 -17.13
C LEU A 671 -38.33 14.73 -17.44
N THR A 672 -38.23 13.85 -18.45
CA THR A 672 -39.38 13.17 -19.06
C THR A 672 -39.44 11.70 -18.65
N CYS A 673 -40.61 11.25 -18.21
CA CYS A 673 -40.88 9.87 -17.82
C CYS A 673 -41.79 9.19 -18.86
N THR A 674 -41.31 8.13 -19.49
CA THR A 674 -42.09 7.31 -20.43
C THR A 674 -42.36 5.95 -19.80
N LEU A 675 -43.64 5.61 -19.62
CA LEU A 675 -44.06 4.30 -19.14
C LEU A 675 -44.10 3.32 -20.32
N LEU A 676 -43.63 2.09 -20.13
CA LEU A 676 -43.39 1.10 -21.17
C LEU A 676 -44.04 -0.25 -20.82
N THR A 677 -44.97 -0.71 -21.65
CA THR A 677 -45.46 -2.09 -21.63
C THR A 677 -44.82 -2.85 -22.80
N PRO A 678 -44.01 -3.90 -22.55
CA PRO A 678 -43.44 -4.74 -23.60
C PRO A 678 -44.52 -5.41 -24.47
N PRO A 679 -44.21 -5.82 -25.71
CA PRO A 679 -45.12 -6.63 -26.50
C PRO A 679 -45.38 -7.98 -25.82
N LYS A 680 -46.61 -8.48 -25.94
CA LYS A 680 -46.92 -9.87 -25.58
C LYS A 680 -46.22 -10.82 -26.56
N SER A 681 -45.63 -11.88 -26.04
CA SER A 681 -45.07 -12.96 -26.86
C SER A 681 -46.18 -13.66 -27.63
N LYS A 682 -45.88 -14.03 -28.87
CA LYS A 682 -46.75 -14.89 -29.69
C LYS A 682 -46.64 -16.37 -29.31
N SER A 683 -45.66 -16.74 -28.48
CA SER A 683 -45.51 -18.10 -27.96
C SER A 683 -45.81 -18.16 -26.46
N GLN A 684 -46.50 -19.23 -26.04
CA GLN A 684 -46.68 -19.57 -24.63
C GLN A 684 -45.45 -20.27 -24.02
N THR A 685 -44.43 -20.60 -24.83
CA THR A 685 -43.19 -21.30 -24.41
C THR A 685 -42.08 -20.36 -23.91
N THR A 686 -42.28 -19.05 -24.02
CA THR A 686 -41.24 -18.04 -23.73
C THR A 686 -41.54 -17.26 -22.45
N THR A 687 -40.54 -17.12 -21.60
CA THR A 687 -40.60 -16.29 -20.38
C THR A 687 -39.54 -15.21 -20.42
N LEU A 688 -39.96 -13.93 -20.29
CA LEU A 688 -39.05 -12.80 -20.07
C LEU A 688 -38.66 -12.73 -18.59
N GLN A 689 -37.37 -12.72 -18.31
CA GLN A 689 -36.80 -12.62 -16.96
C GLN A 689 -35.83 -11.44 -16.93
N LEU A 690 -36.27 -10.32 -16.36
CA LEU A 690 -35.40 -9.16 -16.15
C LEU A 690 -34.57 -9.35 -14.88
N PHE A 691 -33.35 -8.82 -14.89
CA PHE A 691 -32.42 -8.90 -13.77
C PHE A 691 -33.03 -8.27 -12.52
N ASN A 692 -32.75 -8.82 -11.34
CA ASN A 692 -33.23 -8.26 -10.08
C ASN A 692 -32.26 -8.57 -8.94
N TYR A 693 -32.14 -9.84 -8.59
CA TYR A 693 -31.02 -10.42 -7.85
C TYR A 693 -30.92 -11.92 -8.23
N PRO A 694 -29.78 -12.60 -8.01
CA PRO A 694 -29.47 -13.86 -8.68
C PRO A 694 -30.48 -14.98 -8.48
N THR A 695 -31.11 -15.06 -7.31
CA THR A 695 -32.06 -16.13 -6.92
C THR A 695 -33.52 -15.85 -7.28
N SER A 696 -33.89 -14.62 -7.64
CA SER A 696 -35.28 -14.27 -8.00
C SER A 696 -35.33 -13.15 -9.06
N PRO A 697 -35.36 -13.49 -10.35
CA PRO A 697 -35.51 -12.51 -11.42
C PRO A 697 -36.94 -11.96 -11.51
N ALA A 698 -37.06 -10.71 -11.99
CA ALA A 698 -38.35 -10.10 -12.29
C ALA A 698 -38.95 -10.79 -13.53
N SER A 699 -39.84 -11.77 -13.30
CA SER A 699 -40.36 -12.67 -14.31
C SER A 699 -41.70 -12.19 -14.85
N PHE A 700 -41.78 -11.96 -16.16
CA PHE A 700 -42.95 -11.46 -16.87
C PHE A 700 -43.46 -12.52 -17.85
N ALA A 701 -44.35 -13.39 -17.37
CA ALA A 701 -45.00 -14.39 -18.20
C ALA A 701 -45.74 -13.73 -19.37
N THR A 702 -45.72 -14.38 -20.54
CA THR A 702 -46.35 -13.90 -21.79
C THR A 702 -45.80 -12.59 -22.39
N TYR A 703 -44.71 -12.01 -21.87
CA TYR A 703 -44.04 -10.83 -22.44
C TYR A 703 -42.72 -11.17 -23.14
N THR A 704 -42.25 -10.30 -24.02
CA THR A 704 -40.95 -10.42 -24.72
C THR A 704 -40.39 -9.06 -25.11
N ILE A 705 -39.10 -8.99 -25.48
CA ILE A 705 -38.43 -7.78 -25.98
C ILE A 705 -37.81 -8.09 -27.36
N THR A 706 -38.65 -8.24 -28.38
CA THR A 706 -38.22 -8.63 -29.74
C THR A 706 -37.55 -7.50 -30.54
N GLN A 707 -37.63 -6.26 -30.08
CA GLN A 707 -37.07 -5.07 -30.73
C GLN A 707 -36.50 -4.09 -29.69
N GLY A 708 -35.70 -3.11 -30.13
CA GLY A 708 -35.11 -2.10 -29.25
C GLY A 708 -33.90 -2.55 -28.42
N THR A 709 -33.47 -3.80 -28.54
CA THR A 709 -32.26 -4.35 -27.91
C THR A 709 -31.41 -5.11 -28.93
N THR A 710 -30.10 -5.14 -28.72
CA THR A 710 -29.23 -6.13 -29.35
C THR A 710 -29.39 -7.44 -28.60
N THR A 711 -29.58 -8.55 -29.32
CA THR A 711 -29.77 -9.87 -28.73
C THR A 711 -28.50 -10.72 -28.85
N LYS A 712 -28.23 -11.55 -27.83
CA LYS A 712 -27.18 -12.58 -27.88
C LYS A 712 -27.77 -13.93 -27.47
N SER A 713 -27.80 -14.87 -28.41
CA SER A 713 -28.29 -16.22 -28.17
C SER A 713 -27.19 -17.13 -27.60
N LEU A 714 -27.54 -17.95 -26.62
CA LEU A 714 -26.73 -18.92 -25.89
C LEU A 714 -27.56 -20.20 -25.67
N SER A 715 -26.90 -21.31 -25.34
CA SER A 715 -27.61 -22.51 -24.88
C SER A 715 -27.81 -22.47 -23.36
N ALA A 716 -28.96 -22.96 -22.88
CA ALA A 716 -29.23 -23.20 -21.47
C ALA A 716 -30.20 -24.38 -21.32
N GLY A 717 -30.10 -25.15 -20.23
CA GLY A 717 -31.01 -26.29 -20.00
C GLY A 717 -32.42 -25.88 -19.55
N ASN A 718 -32.56 -24.69 -18.96
CA ASN A 718 -33.83 -24.16 -18.45
C ASN A 718 -33.75 -22.63 -18.27
N ALA A 719 -34.87 -22.01 -17.90
CA ALA A 719 -34.97 -20.56 -17.68
C ALA A 719 -34.06 -20.05 -16.53
N ALA A 720 -33.93 -20.79 -15.43
CA ALA A 720 -33.09 -20.38 -14.30
C ALA A 720 -31.60 -20.36 -14.68
N ASP A 721 -31.14 -21.33 -15.47
CA ASP A 721 -29.77 -21.34 -16.00
C ASP A 721 -29.57 -20.26 -17.06
N CYS A 722 -30.57 -20.02 -17.91
CA CYS A 722 -30.56 -18.91 -18.86
C CYS A 722 -30.37 -17.55 -18.17
N GLN A 723 -31.15 -17.29 -17.12
CA GLN A 723 -31.07 -16.06 -16.33
C GLN A 723 -29.67 -15.83 -15.72
N LYS A 724 -28.99 -16.89 -15.24
CA LYS A 724 -27.62 -16.79 -14.69
C LYS A 724 -26.58 -16.30 -15.73
N LEU A 725 -26.84 -16.49 -17.03
CA LEU A 725 -25.97 -15.97 -18.10
C LEU A 725 -26.07 -14.45 -18.26
N CYS A 726 -27.14 -13.83 -17.76
CA CYS A 726 -27.27 -12.38 -17.71
C CYS A 726 -26.60 -11.80 -16.45
N ILE A 727 -25.30 -11.52 -16.59
CA ILE A 727 -24.51 -10.73 -15.64
C ILE A 727 -24.42 -9.29 -16.17
N PRO A 728 -25.16 -8.30 -15.62
CA PRO A 728 -25.29 -6.97 -16.22
C PRO A 728 -23.97 -6.19 -16.37
N SER A 729 -23.09 -6.28 -15.37
CA SER A 729 -21.73 -5.69 -15.34
C SER A 729 -20.71 -6.42 -16.23
N VAL A 730 -21.14 -7.46 -16.95
CA VAL A 730 -20.34 -8.20 -17.91
C VAL A 730 -21.01 -8.04 -19.27
N THR A 731 -22.15 -8.71 -19.48
CA THR A 731 -22.81 -8.77 -20.80
C THR A 731 -23.60 -7.50 -21.17
N GLY A 732 -23.78 -6.54 -20.25
CA GLY A 732 -24.59 -5.35 -20.46
C GLY A 732 -26.10 -5.61 -20.54
N CYS A 733 -26.54 -6.84 -20.23
CA CYS A 733 -27.93 -7.26 -20.34
C CYS A 733 -28.84 -6.62 -19.29
N ILE A 734 -30.13 -6.46 -19.63
CA ILE A 734 -31.21 -6.18 -18.66
C ILE A 734 -31.97 -7.43 -18.22
N GLY A 735 -31.78 -8.54 -18.93
CA GLY A 735 -32.51 -9.78 -18.71
C GLY A 735 -32.38 -10.76 -19.86
N THR A 736 -33.14 -11.85 -19.76
CA THR A 736 -33.16 -12.93 -20.73
C THR A 736 -34.57 -13.33 -21.14
N VAL A 737 -34.68 -13.92 -22.33
CA VAL A 737 -35.83 -14.74 -22.75
C VAL A 737 -35.34 -16.16 -22.97
N PHE A 738 -35.94 -17.13 -22.28
CA PHE A 738 -35.73 -18.55 -22.56
C PHE A 738 -36.90 -19.09 -23.38
N ASP A 739 -36.62 -19.83 -24.45
CA ASP A 739 -37.61 -20.64 -25.17
C ASP A 739 -37.41 -22.12 -24.85
N THR A 740 -38.41 -22.74 -24.24
CA THR A 740 -38.40 -24.16 -23.88
C THR A 740 -38.41 -25.09 -25.10
N THR A 741 -38.88 -24.62 -26.26
CA THR A 741 -38.94 -25.43 -27.49
C THR A 741 -37.56 -25.63 -28.10
N GLY A 742 -36.80 -24.54 -28.25
CA GLY A 742 -35.44 -24.58 -28.79
C GLY A 742 -34.34 -24.84 -27.76
N SER A 743 -34.63 -24.83 -26.46
CA SER A 743 -33.63 -24.74 -25.37
C SER A 743 -32.64 -23.59 -25.58
N THR A 744 -33.12 -22.48 -26.14
CA THR A 744 -32.33 -21.28 -26.46
C THR A 744 -32.54 -20.21 -25.41
N CYS A 745 -31.43 -19.65 -24.93
CA CYS A 745 -31.40 -18.50 -24.06
C CYS A 745 -31.03 -17.26 -24.86
N THR A 746 -31.82 -16.20 -24.79
CA THR A 746 -31.54 -14.92 -25.47
C THR A 746 -31.32 -13.83 -24.45
N LEU A 747 -30.14 -13.21 -24.42
CA LEU A 747 -29.83 -12.04 -23.61
C LEU A 747 -30.27 -10.77 -24.34
N HIS A 748 -30.91 -9.84 -23.62
CA HIS A 748 -31.35 -8.55 -24.15
C HIS A 748 -30.44 -7.42 -23.66
N ILE A 749 -29.75 -6.77 -24.59
CA ILE A 749 -28.77 -5.71 -24.32
C ILE A 749 -29.32 -4.38 -24.87
N PRO A 750 -29.70 -3.41 -24.01
CA PRO A 750 -30.14 -2.09 -24.45
C PRO A 750 -28.99 -1.26 -25.02
N ALA A 751 -29.32 -0.28 -25.87
CA ALA A 751 -28.35 0.65 -26.42
C ALA A 751 -27.86 1.65 -25.36
N PHE A 752 -26.68 2.22 -25.58
CA PHE A 752 -26.16 3.32 -24.78
C PHE A 752 -26.97 4.61 -25.01
N SER A 753 -27.23 5.36 -23.95
CA SER A 753 -27.77 6.72 -24.00
C SER A 753 -27.28 7.51 -22.80
N ALA A 754 -26.66 8.67 -22.99
CA ALA A 754 -26.02 9.40 -21.90
C ALA A 754 -27.00 9.93 -20.83
N SER A 755 -28.22 10.32 -21.23
CA SER A 755 -29.23 10.94 -20.34
C SER A 755 -30.34 9.99 -19.89
N THR A 756 -30.42 8.78 -20.46
CA THR A 756 -31.55 7.88 -20.22
C THR A 756 -31.22 6.84 -19.16
N THR A 757 -32.17 6.64 -18.24
CA THR A 757 -32.21 5.51 -17.30
C THR A 757 -33.46 4.70 -17.58
N ILE A 758 -33.30 3.43 -17.93
CA ILE A 758 -34.42 2.48 -18.00
C ILE A 758 -34.61 1.80 -16.65
N GLY A 759 -35.82 1.35 -16.37
CA GLY A 759 -36.10 0.56 -15.18
C GLY A 759 -37.33 -0.32 -15.32
N TRP A 760 -37.47 -1.24 -14.38
CA TRP A 760 -38.58 -2.17 -14.32
C TRP A 760 -39.01 -2.46 -12.89
N ILE A 761 -40.31 -2.67 -12.74
CA ILE A 761 -40.97 -2.99 -11.48
C ILE A 761 -40.80 -4.48 -11.22
N ALA A 762 -40.12 -4.84 -10.14
CA ALA A 762 -39.99 -6.23 -9.75
C ALA A 762 -41.20 -6.61 -8.89
N ALA A 763 -42.02 -7.55 -9.38
CA ALA A 763 -43.20 -8.01 -8.67
C ALA A 763 -42.82 -8.69 -7.34
N ASP A 764 -43.46 -8.24 -6.26
CA ASP A 764 -43.21 -8.70 -4.89
C ASP A 764 -43.98 -10.00 -4.62
N ASN A 765 -43.50 -11.09 -5.21
CA ASN A 765 -44.14 -12.41 -5.21
C ASN A 765 -43.66 -13.34 -4.09
N LEU A 766 -42.78 -12.86 -3.19
CA LEU A 766 -42.21 -13.66 -2.10
C LEU A 766 -42.93 -13.39 -0.78
N PRO A 767 -42.94 -14.34 0.18
CA PRO A 767 -43.50 -14.12 1.50
C PRO A 767 -42.82 -12.95 2.22
N LYS A 768 -43.60 -12.14 2.93
CA LYS A 768 -43.10 -10.96 3.69
C LYS A 768 -42.74 -11.28 5.15
N SER A 769 -43.05 -12.49 5.59
CA SER A 769 -42.83 -13.00 6.94
C SER A 769 -42.91 -14.54 6.95
N VAL A 770 -42.48 -15.16 8.04
CA VAL A 770 -42.57 -16.61 8.22
C VAL A 770 -44.00 -17.01 8.59
N THR A 771 -44.67 -17.76 7.71
CA THR A 771 -45.97 -18.38 8.03
C THR A 771 -45.78 -19.66 8.84
N SER A 772 -46.34 -19.68 10.05
CA SER A 772 -46.22 -20.78 11.03
C SER A 772 -44.76 -21.16 11.31
N PRO A 773 -43.99 -20.29 12.01
CA PRO A 773 -42.60 -20.56 12.33
C PRO A 773 -42.47 -21.79 13.22
N THR A 774 -41.49 -22.65 12.93
CA THR A 774 -41.13 -23.79 13.80
C THR A 774 -39.92 -23.47 14.66
N ALA A 775 -39.22 -22.37 14.39
CA ALA A 775 -38.10 -21.87 15.16
C ALA A 775 -38.08 -20.34 15.23
N VAL A 776 -37.49 -19.80 16.30
CA VAL A 776 -37.17 -18.38 16.43
C VAL A 776 -35.76 -18.20 16.98
N ASN A 777 -34.95 -17.42 16.26
CA ASN A 777 -33.60 -17.07 16.66
C ASN A 777 -33.55 -15.57 17.01
N PHE A 778 -33.43 -15.28 18.29
CA PHE A 778 -33.21 -13.93 18.81
C PHE A 778 -31.73 -13.56 18.73
N PHE A 779 -31.47 -12.29 18.41
CA PHE A 779 -30.17 -11.64 18.46
C PHE A 779 -30.37 -10.36 19.28
N VAL A 780 -30.08 -10.44 20.58
CA VAL A 780 -30.27 -9.32 21.51
C VAL A 780 -28.91 -8.68 21.75
N ASN A 781 -28.73 -7.48 21.20
CA ASN A 781 -27.43 -6.85 21.04
C ASN A 781 -27.37 -5.46 21.67
N ALA A 782 -26.15 -5.04 22.03
CA ALA A 782 -25.90 -3.67 22.46
C ALA A 782 -26.07 -2.71 21.27
N HIS A 783 -25.43 -3.03 20.15
CA HIS A 783 -25.40 -2.21 18.94
C HIS A 783 -25.88 -2.97 17.69
N GLN A 784 -26.04 -2.23 16.59
CA GLN A 784 -26.68 -2.71 15.37
C GLN A 784 -25.83 -3.72 14.59
N ASP A 785 -24.52 -3.73 14.76
CA ASP A 785 -23.53 -4.48 13.99
C ASP A 785 -22.88 -5.66 14.74
N ASP A 786 -23.13 -5.78 16.05
CA ASP A 786 -22.55 -6.84 16.91
C ASP A 786 -22.81 -8.25 16.36
N HIS A 787 -24.03 -8.51 15.89
CA HIS A 787 -24.41 -9.83 15.37
C HIS A 787 -23.82 -10.14 13.99
N GLU A 788 -23.65 -9.12 13.13
CA GLU A 788 -22.91 -9.24 11.88
C GLU A 788 -21.42 -9.53 12.10
N LEU A 789 -20.83 -9.10 13.21
CA LEU A 789 -19.46 -9.41 13.60
C LEU A 789 -19.36 -10.78 14.27
N PHE A 790 -19.99 -10.93 15.43
CA PHE A 790 -19.70 -11.98 16.39
C PHE A 790 -20.66 -13.17 16.32
N MET A 791 -21.71 -13.10 15.50
CA MET A 791 -22.75 -14.13 15.38
C MET A 791 -23.12 -14.45 13.91
N SER A 792 -22.27 -14.08 12.95
CA SER A 792 -22.60 -14.09 11.52
C SER A 792 -22.88 -15.48 10.94
N ALA A 793 -22.22 -16.54 11.42
CA ALA A 793 -22.57 -17.89 10.97
C ALA A 793 -23.98 -18.29 11.46
N LYS A 794 -24.40 -17.86 12.66
CA LYS A 794 -25.79 -18.07 13.11
C LYS A 794 -26.79 -17.23 12.33
N LEU A 795 -26.42 -16.03 11.88
CA LEU A 795 -27.26 -15.27 10.96
C LEU A 795 -27.42 -16.00 9.62
N TYR A 796 -26.31 -16.42 9.02
CA TYR A 796 -26.31 -17.17 7.76
C TYR A 796 -27.23 -18.41 7.83
N ASP A 797 -27.05 -19.25 8.87
CA ASP A 797 -27.90 -20.41 9.13
C ASP A 797 -29.39 -20.03 9.23
N SER A 798 -29.70 -18.94 9.94
CA SER A 798 -31.07 -18.50 10.20
C SER A 798 -31.76 -17.94 8.94
N PHE A 799 -31.06 -17.11 8.16
CA PHE A 799 -31.58 -16.55 6.91
C PHE A 799 -31.76 -17.61 5.82
N SER A 800 -30.99 -18.72 5.88
CA SER A 800 -31.13 -19.86 4.96
C SER A 800 -32.41 -20.69 5.16
N ASN A 801 -33.16 -20.45 6.24
CA ASN A 801 -34.25 -21.33 6.67
C ASN A 801 -35.63 -20.65 6.58
N SER A 802 -36.50 -21.18 5.72
CA SER A 802 -37.85 -20.65 5.48
C SER A 802 -38.86 -20.85 6.61
N LYS A 803 -38.49 -21.54 7.70
CA LYS A 803 -39.30 -21.79 8.90
C LYS A 803 -38.74 -21.16 10.17
N THR A 804 -37.58 -20.50 10.10
CA THR A 804 -36.96 -19.77 11.20
C THR A 804 -37.30 -18.29 11.12
N LYS A 805 -37.93 -17.76 12.16
CA LYS A 805 -38.07 -16.32 12.38
C LYS A 805 -36.80 -15.77 13.03
N ILE A 806 -36.35 -14.61 12.59
CA ILE A 806 -35.17 -13.93 13.14
C ILE A 806 -35.65 -12.65 13.82
N VAL A 807 -35.25 -12.44 15.08
CA VAL A 807 -35.68 -11.28 15.86
C VAL A 807 -34.46 -10.60 16.45
N MET A 808 -34.13 -9.43 15.93
CA MET A 808 -33.01 -8.62 16.39
C MET A 808 -33.54 -7.51 17.30
N ILE A 809 -33.01 -7.42 18.51
CA ILE A 809 -33.39 -6.41 19.50
C ILE A 809 -32.13 -5.62 19.86
N TYR A 810 -32.15 -4.32 19.58
CA TYR A 810 -31.03 -3.41 19.83
C TYR A 810 -31.30 -2.62 21.10
N ALA A 811 -30.51 -2.86 22.14
CA ALA A 811 -30.69 -2.26 23.46
C ALA A 811 -30.37 -0.76 23.47
N SER A 812 -29.32 -0.34 22.74
CA SER A 812 -28.95 1.06 22.58
C SER A 812 -29.32 1.61 21.19
N ALA A 813 -29.13 2.92 21.01
CA ALA A 813 -29.14 3.58 19.71
C ALA A 813 -27.87 3.30 18.90
N GLY A 814 -26.78 2.84 19.51
CA GLY A 814 -25.48 2.77 18.84
C GLY A 814 -24.91 4.15 18.50
N ASP A 815 -25.29 5.19 19.25
CA ASP A 815 -25.05 6.58 18.91
C ASP A 815 -23.64 7.08 19.24
N ALA A 816 -22.82 6.38 20.03
CA ALA A 816 -21.51 6.85 20.48
C ALA A 816 -21.50 8.32 20.98
N GLY A 817 -22.60 8.78 21.62
CA GLY A 817 -22.81 10.16 22.06
C GLY A 817 -23.08 11.20 20.95
N ALA A 818 -23.25 10.77 19.70
CA ALA A 818 -23.41 11.63 18.54
C ALA A 818 -24.87 11.91 18.16
N THR A 819 -25.14 13.18 17.84
CA THR A 819 -26.49 13.71 17.52
C THR A 819 -26.67 14.06 16.04
N ASP A 820 -25.70 13.72 15.19
CA ASP A 820 -25.53 14.21 13.82
C ASP A 820 -25.89 13.19 12.72
N GLY A 821 -26.77 12.24 13.02
CA GLY A 821 -27.25 11.23 12.06
C GLY A 821 -26.59 9.84 12.17
N TRP A 822 -25.61 9.68 13.07
CA TRP A 822 -24.81 8.46 13.18
C TRP A 822 -25.63 7.21 13.54
N TRP A 823 -26.52 7.28 14.53
CA TRP A 823 -27.35 6.13 14.91
C TRP A 823 -28.30 5.71 13.77
N GLN A 824 -28.86 6.66 13.03
CA GLN A 824 -29.68 6.39 11.84
C GLN A 824 -28.86 5.68 10.76
N ALA A 825 -27.59 6.04 10.59
CA ALA A 825 -26.68 5.39 9.65
C ALA A 825 -26.41 3.92 10.06
N ARG A 826 -26.17 3.63 11.35
CA ARG A 826 -26.03 2.26 11.86
C ARG A 826 -27.31 1.43 11.64
N GLU A 827 -28.50 2.00 11.86
CA GLU A 827 -29.76 1.33 11.51
C GLU A 827 -29.86 1.02 10.00
N GLN A 828 -29.46 1.94 9.11
CA GLN A 828 -29.39 1.64 7.68
C GLN A 828 -28.34 0.56 7.35
N GLY A 829 -27.24 0.52 8.07
CA GLY A 829 -26.19 -0.50 7.98
C GLY A 829 -26.73 -1.90 8.23
N THR A 830 -27.28 -2.17 9.41
CA THR A 830 -27.82 -3.52 9.74
C THR A 830 -28.98 -3.91 8.82
N LEU A 831 -29.86 -2.97 8.48
CA LEU A 831 -30.96 -3.23 7.54
C LEU A 831 -30.45 -3.58 6.14
N ALA A 832 -29.35 -2.98 5.67
CA ALA A 832 -28.70 -3.33 4.40
C ALA A 832 -27.97 -4.69 4.48
N SER A 833 -27.40 -5.03 5.63
CA SER A 833 -26.83 -6.35 5.95
C SER A 833 -27.90 -7.45 5.85
N ALA A 834 -28.99 -7.34 6.59
CA ALA A 834 -30.10 -8.29 6.57
C ALA A 834 -30.71 -8.41 5.16
N GLN A 835 -30.86 -7.29 4.43
CA GLN A 835 -31.37 -7.31 3.06
C GLN A 835 -30.43 -8.04 2.10
N SER A 836 -29.12 -8.04 2.34
CA SER A 836 -28.15 -8.78 1.53
C SER A 836 -28.37 -10.30 1.65
N PHE A 837 -28.64 -10.82 2.86
CA PHE A 837 -28.96 -12.23 3.04
C PHE A 837 -30.35 -12.61 2.52
N VAL A 838 -31.38 -11.77 2.70
CA VAL A 838 -32.70 -12.03 2.09
C VAL A 838 -32.59 -12.13 0.55
N LYS A 839 -31.79 -11.26 -0.09
CA LYS A 839 -31.46 -11.34 -1.52
C LYS A 839 -30.59 -12.55 -1.88
N LEU A 840 -29.64 -12.93 -1.04
CA LEU A 840 -28.78 -14.09 -1.26
C LEU A 840 -29.60 -15.39 -1.35
N PHE A 841 -30.51 -15.62 -0.40
CA PHE A 841 -31.30 -16.86 -0.36
C PHE A 841 -32.57 -16.81 -1.21
N GLY A 842 -33.16 -15.62 -1.44
CA GLY A 842 -34.36 -15.46 -2.27
C GLY A 842 -35.64 -16.12 -1.72
N LEU A 843 -35.67 -16.46 -0.42
CA LEU A 843 -36.79 -17.13 0.24
C LEU A 843 -37.94 -16.18 0.62
N PHE A 844 -37.64 -14.89 0.77
CA PHE A 844 -38.56 -13.88 1.30
C PHE A 844 -38.41 -12.55 0.56
N SER A 845 -39.40 -11.68 0.69
CA SER A 845 -39.36 -10.33 0.13
C SER A 845 -38.26 -9.48 0.78
N PRO A 846 -37.34 -8.87 0.00
CA PRO A 846 -36.33 -7.95 0.52
C PRO A 846 -36.84 -6.52 0.69
N VAL A 847 -38.14 -6.24 0.46
CA VAL A 847 -38.74 -4.91 0.67
C VAL A 847 -39.03 -4.72 2.16
N ARG A 848 -38.47 -3.67 2.76
CA ARG A 848 -38.66 -3.37 4.18
C ARG A 848 -40.06 -2.87 4.51
N ALA A 849 -40.56 -3.20 5.69
CA ALA A 849 -41.81 -2.69 6.24
C ALA A 849 -41.63 -2.15 7.66
N SER A 850 -41.81 -0.83 7.83
CA SER A 850 -41.67 -0.11 9.09
C SER A 850 -43.02 0.10 9.78
N SER A 851 -43.04 -0.13 11.09
CA SER A 851 -44.20 -0.06 11.98
C SER A 851 -43.73 0.26 13.41
N THR A 852 -44.65 0.33 14.37
CA THR A 852 -44.34 0.41 15.80
C THR A 852 -44.94 -0.79 16.55
N ALA A 853 -44.33 -1.14 17.68
CA ALA A 853 -44.87 -2.08 18.65
C ALA A 853 -44.88 -1.42 20.03
N THR A 854 -46.04 -1.44 20.71
CA THR A 854 -46.16 -0.94 22.08
C THR A 854 -45.94 -2.08 23.06
N ILE A 855 -44.88 -2.01 23.87
CA ILE A 855 -44.51 -3.05 24.84
C ILE A 855 -44.29 -2.38 26.19
N ASN A 856 -45.02 -2.83 27.22
CA ASN A 856 -44.96 -2.27 28.58
C ASN A 856 -45.04 -0.73 28.61
N ASN A 857 -45.91 -0.13 27.77
CA ASN A 857 -46.09 1.32 27.53
C ASN A 857 -45.01 2.05 26.73
N HIS A 858 -43.94 1.38 26.28
CA HIS A 858 -42.91 1.96 25.40
C HIS A 858 -43.24 1.73 23.92
N VAL A 859 -43.05 2.72 23.06
CA VAL A 859 -43.34 2.64 21.61
C VAL A 859 -42.04 2.38 20.83
N ILE A 860 -41.84 1.12 20.47
CA ILE A 860 -40.60 0.63 19.86
C ILE A 860 -40.74 0.61 18.33
N THR A 861 -39.71 1.06 17.62
CA THR A 861 -39.70 1.00 16.15
C THR A 861 -39.46 -0.44 15.69
N LYS A 862 -40.38 -0.99 14.90
CA LYS A 862 -40.35 -2.35 14.35
C LYS A 862 -40.18 -2.31 12.84
N VAL A 863 -39.07 -2.85 12.32
CA VAL A 863 -38.85 -3.03 10.87
C VAL A 863 -38.83 -4.51 10.54
N THR A 864 -39.74 -4.95 9.66
CA THR A 864 -39.77 -6.33 9.16
C THR A 864 -39.14 -6.40 7.77
N LEU A 865 -38.34 -7.42 7.53
CA LEU A 865 -37.58 -7.65 6.31
C LEU A 865 -37.47 -9.17 6.06
N GLY A 866 -38.43 -9.69 5.29
CA GLY A 866 -38.56 -11.12 5.08
C GLY A 866 -38.76 -11.90 6.38
N ASN A 867 -37.87 -12.84 6.71
CA ASN A 867 -37.92 -13.55 7.99
C ASN A 867 -37.26 -12.81 9.16
N ALA A 868 -36.65 -11.64 8.93
CA ALA A 868 -36.06 -10.81 9.99
C ALA A 868 -36.99 -9.71 10.49
N ILE A 869 -36.94 -9.49 11.81
CA ILE A 869 -37.65 -8.43 12.52
C ILE A 869 -36.62 -7.67 13.36
N HIS A 870 -36.48 -6.37 13.13
CA HIS A 870 -35.61 -5.48 13.87
C HIS A 870 -36.44 -4.63 14.84
N TYR A 871 -36.09 -4.64 16.12
CA TYR A 871 -36.66 -3.80 17.17
C TYR A 871 -35.59 -2.81 17.67
N PHE A 872 -35.81 -1.53 17.41
CA PHE A 872 -34.90 -0.46 17.80
C PHE A 872 -35.43 0.26 19.05
N ILE A 873 -34.81 -0.01 20.21
CA ILE A 873 -35.16 0.62 21.50
C ILE A 873 -34.61 2.05 21.58
N ARG A 874 -33.46 2.32 20.94
CA ARG A 874 -32.89 3.66 20.75
C ARG A 874 -32.52 4.40 22.04
N LEU A 875 -32.23 3.72 23.15
CA LEU A 875 -31.63 4.37 24.31
C LEU A 875 -30.22 4.87 23.97
N PRO A 876 -29.85 6.14 24.26
CA PRO A 876 -28.48 6.60 24.03
C PRO A 876 -27.49 5.78 24.85
N GLU A 877 -26.33 5.45 24.30
CA GLU A 877 -25.30 4.61 24.92
C GLU A 877 -24.90 5.09 26.33
N ALA A 878 -24.68 6.41 26.47
CA ALA A 878 -24.39 7.03 27.76
C ALA A 878 -25.55 6.91 28.76
N GLY A 879 -26.80 7.00 28.29
CA GLY A 879 -27.98 6.86 29.14
C GLY A 879 -28.24 5.41 29.53
N MET A 880 -28.05 4.45 28.61
CA MET A 880 -28.11 3.01 28.90
C MET A 880 -27.06 2.63 29.96
N THR A 881 -25.83 3.13 29.84
CA THR A 881 -24.75 2.90 30.83
C THR A 881 -25.12 3.44 32.21
N ASN A 882 -25.73 4.63 32.28
CA ASN A 882 -26.14 5.28 33.53
C ASN A 882 -27.54 4.86 34.02
N LEU A 883 -28.21 3.91 33.36
CA LEU A 883 -29.61 3.54 33.64
C LEU A 883 -29.83 2.92 35.03
N ALA A 884 -28.77 2.49 35.71
CA ALA A 884 -28.83 2.05 37.10
C ALA A 884 -29.08 3.20 38.11
N THR A 885 -28.76 4.44 37.73
CA THR A 885 -28.85 5.63 38.60
C THR A 885 -29.71 6.75 38.02
N THR A 886 -29.92 6.77 36.70
CA THR A 886 -30.53 7.90 35.98
C THR A 886 -31.54 7.41 34.94
N PRO A 887 -32.85 7.74 35.09
CA PRO A 887 -33.85 7.47 34.06
C PRO A 887 -33.45 8.05 32.70
N THR A 888 -33.65 7.29 31.63
CA THR A 888 -33.18 7.66 30.29
C THR A 888 -34.29 7.49 29.25
N SER A 889 -34.39 8.46 28.36
CA SER A 889 -35.32 8.45 27.21
C SER A 889 -34.64 7.99 25.92
N PRO A 890 -35.36 7.29 25.01
CA PRO A 890 -34.87 7.04 23.67
C PRO A 890 -34.52 8.32 22.90
N VAL A 891 -33.48 8.28 22.06
CA VAL A 891 -33.01 9.45 21.29
C VAL A 891 -34.06 10.00 20.30
N ASP A 892 -35.07 9.20 19.95
CA ASP A 892 -36.19 9.60 19.10
C ASP A 892 -37.47 9.97 19.88
N LYS A 893 -37.51 9.78 21.21
CA LYS A 893 -38.71 9.99 22.06
C LYS A 893 -38.34 10.50 23.45
N SER A 894 -38.05 11.80 23.57
CA SER A 894 -37.73 12.47 24.83
C SER A 894 -38.85 12.47 25.89
N THR A 895 -40.07 12.06 25.53
CA THR A 895 -41.23 11.98 26.43
C THR A 895 -41.50 10.58 26.99
N GLU A 896 -40.88 9.54 26.43
CA GLU A 896 -40.89 8.18 26.98
C GLU A 896 -39.59 7.99 27.77
N SER A 897 -39.61 7.34 28.94
CA SER A 897 -38.41 7.19 29.78
C SER A 897 -38.40 5.83 30.46
N TYR A 898 -37.26 5.15 30.39
CA TYR A 898 -36.97 3.94 31.13
C TYR A 898 -36.43 4.35 32.50
N ALA A 899 -37.13 4.00 33.57
CA ALA A 899 -36.80 4.42 34.92
C ALA A 899 -35.54 3.73 35.46
N ASN A 900 -35.28 2.49 35.03
CA ASN A 900 -34.13 1.69 35.47
C ASN A 900 -33.90 0.45 34.57
N VAL A 901 -32.82 -0.29 34.85
CA VAL A 901 -32.42 -1.50 34.12
C VAL A 901 -33.48 -2.61 34.18
N ALA A 902 -34.25 -2.72 35.28
CA ALA A 902 -35.29 -3.75 35.39
C ALA A 902 -36.49 -3.48 34.46
N GLU A 903 -36.82 -2.21 34.21
CA GLU A 903 -37.83 -1.84 33.21
C GLU A 903 -37.37 -2.17 31.78
N LEU A 904 -36.13 -1.83 31.42
CA LEU A 904 -35.54 -2.20 30.14
C LEU A 904 -35.50 -3.73 29.95
N THR A 905 -35.11 -4.45 31.01
CA THR A 905 -35.14 -5.92 31.04
C THR A 905 -36.55 -6.43 30.77
N SER A 906 -37.56 -5.90 31.48
CA SER A 906 -38.97 -6.27 31.30
C SER A 906 -39.46 -6.05 29.86
N VAL A 907 -39.07 -4.94 29.21
CA VAL A 907 -39.41 -4.66 27.81
C VAL A 907 -38.78 -5.68 26.85
N VAL A 908 -37.49 -5.98 27.00
CA VAL A 908 -36.78 -6.96 26.16
C VAL A 908 -37.33 -8.38 26.36
N ILE A 909 -37.61 -8.78 27.60
CA ILE A 909 -38.24 -10.08 27.90
C ILE A 909 -39.67 -10.15 27.34
N SER A 910 -40.49 -9.09 27.47
CA SER A 910 -41.83 -9.04 26.86
C SER A 910 -41.78 -9.17 25.33
N LEU A 911 -40.82 -8.53 24.66
CA LEU A 911 -40.58 -8.71 23.22
C LEU A 911 -40.24 -10.16 22.86
N MET A 912 -39.30 -10.78 23.60
CA MET A 912 -38.93 -12.18 23.36
C MET A 912 -40.11 -13.13 23.57
N LYS A 913 -40.93 -12.94 24.61
CA LYS A 913 -42.13 -13.76 24.86
C LYS A 913 -43.15 -13.60 23.73
N ALA A 914 -43.45 -12.37 23.32
CA ALA A 914 -44.40 -12.09 22.24
C ALA A 914 -43.99 -12.74 20.91
N GLU A 915 -42.70 -12.79 20.61
CA GLU A 915 -42.19 -13.41 19.39
C GLU A 915 -41.88 -14.92 19.54
N ALA A 916 -41.74 -15.47 20.76
CA ALA A 916 -41.50 -16.90 20.99
C ALA A 916 -42.78 -17.73 21.19
N THR A 917 -43.93 -17.09 21.44
CA THR A 917 -45.20 -17.76 21.78
C THR A 917 -45.59 -18.85 20.77
N GLY A 918 -45.71 -20.09 21.25
CA GLY A 918 -46.10 -21.27 20.47
C GLY A 918 -44.97 -21.96 19.70
N ILE A 919 -43.70 -21.64 19.98
CA ILE A 919 -42.52 -22.12 19.22
C ILE A 919 -41.64 -23.02 20.10
N SER A 920 -41.39 -24.25 19.64
CA SER A 920 -40.61 -25.27 20.36
C SER A 920 -39.09 -25.23 20.14
N ASN A 921 -38.62 -24.44 19.17
CA ASN A 921 -37.19 -24.20 18.95
C ASN A 921 -36.90 -22.70 19.05
N ALA A 922 -36.88 -22.19 20.29
CA ALA A 922 -36.54 -20.81 20.59
C ALA A 922 -35.08 -20.72 21.09
N VAL A 923 -34.29 -19.86 20.46
CA VAL A 923 -32.88 -19.63 20.80
C VAL A 923 -32.62 -18.13 20.90
N VAL A 924 -31.97 -17.68 21.97
CA VAL A 924 -31.39 -16.32 22.06
C VAL A 924 -29.88 -16.38 21.95
N ASN A 925 -29.33 -15.48 21.12
CA ASN A 925 -27.92 -15.25 20.94
C ASN A 925 -27.62 -13.83 21.43
N SER A 926 -26.66 -13.66 22.32
CA SER A 926 -26.32 -12.37 22.94
C SER A 926 -24.85 -12.35 23.39
N GLN A 927 -24.37 -11.22 23.90
CA GLN A 927 -22.98 -10.99 24.31
C GLN A 927 -22.61 -11.75 25.59
N GLN A 928 -21.40 -12.29 25.66
CA GLN A 928 -20.81 -12.76 26.92
C GLN A 928 -20.60 -11.56 27.86
N TYR A 929 -20.91 -11.74 29.14
CA TYR A 929 -20.96 -10.68 30.15
C TYR A 929 -20.07 -10.92 31.37
N LEU A 930 -19.55 -12.13 31.58
CA LEU A 930 -18.68 -12.47 32.72
C LEU A 930 -17.25 -11.93 32.57
N GLN A 931 -16.79 -11.73 31.34
CA GLN A 931 -15.50 -11.15 30.99
C GLN A 931 -15.77 -10.02 30.00
N VAL A 932 -15.74 -8.78 30.50
CA VAL A 932 -16.19 -7.59 29.76
C VAL A 932 -15.18 -7.21 28.68
N ASP A 933 -15.65 -7.03 27.45
CA ASP A 933 -14.96 -6.25 26.42
C ASP A 933 -15.35 -4.78 26.51
N HIS A 934 -16.66 -4.48 26.51
CA HIS A 934 -17.21 -3.14 26.73
C HIS A 934 -18.47 -3.20 27.60
N VAL A 935 -18.77 -2.14 28.35
CA VAL A 935 -19.86 -2.13 29.35
C VAL A 935 -21.22 -2.43 28.76
N LEU A 936 -21.53 -1.91 27.56
CA LEU A 936 -22.83 -2.12 26.90
C LEU A 936 -23.06 -3.58 26.50
N HIS A 937 -22.00 -4.28 26.07
CA HIS A 937 -22.03 -5.71 25.78
C HIS A 937 -22.38 -6.50 27.04
N ALA A 938 -21.64 -6.26 28.13
CA ALA A 938 -21.86 -6.95 29.39
C ALA A 938 -23.24 -6.64 29.99
N MET A 939 -23.70 -5.40 29.91
CA MET A 939 -25.06 -5.02 30.33
C MET A 939 -26.13 -5.73 29.52
N THR A 940 -25.97 -5.84 28.19
CA THR A 940 -26.95 -6.51 27.34
C THR A 940 -27.00 -8.02 27.59
N GLY A 941 -25.84 -8.68 27.62
CA GLY A 941 -25.73 -10.11 27.92
C GLY A 941 -26.29 -10.47 29.29
N LYS A 942 -25.98 -9.65 30.30
CA LYS A 942 -26.51 -9.82 31.66
C LYS A 942 -28.01 -9.57 31.73
N LEU A 943 -28.53 -8.55 31.04
CA LEU A 943 -29.96 -8.27 30.96
C LEU A 943 -30.74 -9.46 30.39
N VAL A 944 -30.22 -10.11 29.34
CA VAL A 944 -30.79 -11.34 28.80
C VAL A 944 -30.72 -12.46 29.83
N SER A 945 -29.55 -12.69 30.44
CA SER A 945 -29.34 -13.79 31.40
C SER A 945 -30.23 -13.68 32.63
N ASP A 946 -30.26 -12.51 33.28
CA ASP A 946 -31.05 -12.26 34.48
C ASP A 946 -32.55 -12.30 34.16
N GLY A 947 -32.96 -11.66 33.06
CA GLY A 947 -34.37 -11.59 32.64
C GLY A 947 -34.95 -12.94 32.20
N VAL A 948 -34.20 -13.76 31.47
CA VAL A 948 -34.63 -15.11 31.08
C VAL A 948 -34.67 -16.03 32.30
N THR A 949 -33.71 -15.92 33.22
CA THR A 949 -33.69 -16.70 34.48
C THR A 949 -34.87 -16.34 35.39
N ALA A 950 -35.27 -15.06 35.44
CA ALA A 950 -36.39 -14.60 36.24
C ALA A 950 -37.77 -14.96 35.64
N ASP A 951 -37.88 -15.13 34.31
CA ASP A 951 -39.14 -15.48 33.67
C ASP A 951 -39.45 -16.99 33.75
N THR A 952 -40.60 -17.35 34.31
CA THR A 952 -40.97 -18.75 34.60
C THR A 952 -41.31 -19.61 33.38
N THR A 953 -41.42 -19.00 32.19
CA THR A 953 -41.59 -19.68 30.90
C THR A 953 -40.26 -19.75 30.16
N LEU A 954 -39.61 -18.60 29.89
CA LEU A 954 -38.39 -18.55 29.08
C LEU A 954 -37.23 -19.33 29.73
N SER A 955 -37.08 -19.29 31.06
CA SER A 955 -36.08 -20.09 31.79
C SER A 955 -36.12 -21.60 31.52
N LYS A 956 -37.27 -22.11 31.02
CA LYS A 956 -37.44 -23.53 30.66
C LYS A 956 -37.26 -23.78 29.18
N CYS A 957 -37.88 -22.96 28.32
CA CYS A 957 -38.01 -23.25 26.89
C CYS A 957 -36.94 -22.58 26.01
N LEU A 958 -36.36 -21.45 26.43
CA LEU A 958 -35.45 -20.66 25.61
C LEU A 958 -34.00 -21.14 25.78
N THR A 959 -33.38 -21.61 24.69
CA THR A 959 -31.94 -21.89 24.68
C THR A 959 -31.17 -20.58 24.61
N GLN A 960 -30.18 -20.38 25.49
CA GLN A 960 -29.37 -19.16 25.56
C GLN A 960 -27.95 -19.47 25.09
N ASN A 961 -27.46 -18.71 24.10
CA ASN A 961 -26.08 -18.77 23.60
C ASN A 961 -25.41 -17.42 23.85
N TYR A 962 -24.27 -17.43 24.54
CA TYR A 962 -23.46 -16.24 24.76
C TYR A 962 -22.22 -16.30 23.89
N PHE A 963 -22.01 -15.27 23.07
CA PHE A 963 -20.87 -15.14 22.17
C PHE A 963 -19.85 -14.15 22.70
N TRP A 964 -18.58 -14.46 22.49
CA TRP A 964 -17.48 -13.53 22.70
C TRP A 964 -17.52 -12.43 21.64
N GLY A 965 -17.26 -11.19 22.07
CA GLY A 965 -17.04 -10.03 21.22
C GLY A 965 -15.54 -9.77 21.03
N TYR A 966 -15.09 -8.59 21.43
CA TYR A 966 -13.73 -8.09 21.18
C TYR A 966 -12.64 -8.85 21.95
N GLN A 967 -13.00 -9.70 22.93
CA GLN A 967 -12.04 -10.48 23.73
C GLN A 967 -11.20 -11.42 22.85
N HIS A 968 -11.79 -11.99 21.80
CA HIS A 968 -11.20 -12.96 20.85
C HIS A 968 -10.95 -12.37 19.45
N TRP A 969 -10.86 -11.04 19.35
CA TRP A 969 -10.73 -10.30 18.09
C TRP A 969 -9.51 -10.72 17.24
N LEU A 970 -8.36 -10.89 17.89
CA LEU A 970 -7.07 -11.21 17.24
C LEU A 970 -6.77 -12.71 17.18
N ASP A 971 -7.71 -13.57 17.59
CA ASP A 971 -7.54 -15.03 17.56
C ASP A 971 -7.51 -15.53 16.10
N THR A 972 -7.43 -16.85 15.91
CA THR A 972 -7.49 -17.45 14.58
C THR A 972 -8.86 -17.26 13.92
N VAL A 973 -8.92 -17.21 12.59
CA VAL A 973 -10.21 -17.30 11.87
C VAL A 973 -10.80 -18.70 12.11
N ASN A 974 -12.02 -18.78 12.65
CA ASN A 974 -12.67 -20.04 13.02
C ASN A 974 -13.96 -20.33 12.23
N MET A 975 -14.53 -19.34 11.53
CA MET A 975 -15.65 -19.55 10.61
C MET A 975 -15.18 -20.22 9.32
N VAL A 976 -16.04 -21.08 8.78
CA VAL A 976 -15.80 -21.80 7.52
C VAL A 976 -16.70 -21.26 6.41
N ASP A 977 -16.33 -21.51 5.15
CA ASP A 977 -17.19 -21.19 4.02
C ASP A 977 -18.40 -22.14 3.95
N PRO A 978 -19.58 -21.67 3.50
CA PRO A 978 -19.84 -20.37 2.89
C PRO A 978 -19.97 -19.19 3.85
N SER A 979 -20.28 -19.41 5.14
CA SER A 979 -20.64 -18.31 6.06
C SER A 979 -19.53 -17.26 6.23
N LYS A 980 -18.26 -17.67 6.24
CA LYS A 980 -17.09 -16.76 6.26
C LYS A 980 -17.06 -15.79 5.07
N SER A 981 -17.13 -16.27 3.83
CA SER A 981 -17.16 -15.38 2.65
C SER A 981 -18.43 -14.55 2.55
N GLN A 982 -19.57 -15.08 3.00
CA GLN A 982 -20.84 -14.36 2.99
C GLN A 982 -20.91 -13.29 4.09
N GLN A 983 -20.23 -13.47 5.23
CA GLN A 983 -20.06 -12.43 6.25
C GLN A 983 -19.39 -11.19 5.63
N ARG A 984 -18.33 -11.35 4.84
CA ARG A 984 -17.65 -10.22 4.19
C ARG A 984 -18.57 -9.48 3.21
N THR A 985 -19.39 -10.23 2.46
CA THR A 985 -20.39 -9.66 1.54
C THR A 985 -21.48 -8.87 2.28
N MET A 986 -21.97 -9.40 3.41
CA MET A 986 -22.96 -8.75 4.29
C MET A 986 -22.36 -7.52 5.00
N TRP A 987 -21.15 -7.64 5.55
CA TRP A 987 -20.42 -6.53 6.19
C TRP A 987 -20.20 -5.38 5.20
N TRP A 988 -19.93 -5.71 3.94
CA TRP A 988 -19.80 -4.72 2.88
C TRP A 988 -21.13 -4.04 2.50
N ALA A 989 -22.24 -4.77 2.56
CA ALA A 989 -23.57 -4.19 2.41
C ALA A 989 -23.92 -3.23 3.57
N LEU A 990 -23.51 -3.56 4.80
CA LEU A 990 -23.62 -2.73 6.01
C LEU A 990 -22.77 -1.46 5.91
N HIS A 991 -21.49 -1.60 5.54
CA HIS A 991 -20.57 -0.49 5.31
C HIS A 991 -21.15 0.51 4.29
N ARG A 992 -21.62 0.02 3.13
CA ARG A 992 -22.29 0.86 2.13
C ARG A 992 -23.57 1.52 2.66
N GLY A 993 -24.33 0.83 3.51
CA GLY A 993 -25.53 1.39 4.16
C GLY A 993 -25.20 2.59 5.04
N ILE A 994 -24.13 2.47 5.84
CA ILE A 994 -23.60 3.54 6.69
C ILE A 994 -23.02 4.68 5.84
N VAL A 995 -22.07 4.45 4.94
CA VAL A 995 -21.41 5.49 4.13
C VAL A 995 -22.42 6.32 3.32
N ARG A 996 -23.50 5.72 2.81
CA ARG A 996 -24.54 6.46 2.10
C ARG A 996 -25.37 7.41 2.98
N ALA A 997 -25.46 7.13 4.28
CA ALA A 997 -26.16 7.97 5.25
C ALA A 997 -25.21 8.91 6.00
N TYR A 998 -23.94 8.54 6.12
CA TYR A 998 -22.90 9.24 6.86
C TYR A 998 -21.53 9.04 6.15
N PRO A 999 -21.20 9.87 5.13
CA PRO A 999 -20.07 9.63 4.22
C PRO A 999 -18.69 9.56 4.88
N ASP A 1000 -18.50 10.30 5.98
CA ASP A 1000 -17.22 10.39 6.68
C ASP A 1000 -16.98 9.25 7.68
N ALA A 1001 -17.79 8.18 7.65
CA ALA A 1001 -17.61 7.01 8.52
C ALA A 1001 -17.47 5.67 7.78
N SER A 1002 -16.43 4.91 8.14
CA SER A 1002 -16.10 3.63 7.53
C SER A 1002 -15.98 2.51 8.57
N PRO A 1003 -17.06 1.75 8.85
CA PRO A 1003 -16.99 0.59 9.75
C PRO A 1003 -16.09 -0.54 9.20
N TRP A 1004 -15.64 -0.47 7.95
CA TRP A 1004 -14.65 -1.41 7.43
C TRP A 1004 -13.31 -1.27 8.13
N TYR A 1005 -12.86 -0.03 8.35
CA TYR A 1005 -11.53 0.26 8.87
C TYR A 1005 -11.31 -0.43 10.22
N ASP A 1006 -12.20 -0.14 11.18
CA ASP A 1006 -12.08 -0.66 12.55
C ASP A 1006 -12.49 -2.13 12.70
N HIS A 1007 -13.15 -2.79 11.73
CA HIS A 1007 -13.70 -4.14 11.94
C HIS A 1007 -13.34 -5.20 10.88
N CYS A 1008 -12.65 -4.83 9.80
CA CYS A 1008 -12.27 -5.79 8.75
C CYS A 1008 -11.40 -6.95 9.27
N GLU A 1009 -10.68 -6.71 10.38
CA GLU A 1009 -9.87 -7.71 11.08
C GLU A 1009 -10.68 -8.83 11.72
N VAL A 1010 -11.89 -8.56 12.24
CA VAL A 1010 -12.73 -9.58 12.91
C VAL A 1010 -13.14 -10.68 11.95
N LEU A 1011 -13.47 -10.27 10.72
CA LEU A 1011 -14.29 -11.03 9.78
C LEU A 1011 -13.75 -12.45 9.59
N GLY A 1012 -14.62 -13.43 9.86
CA GLY A 1012 -14.29 -14.85 9.97
C GLY A 1012 -14.18 -15.37 11.41
N ARG A 1013 -14.50 -14.56 12.43
CA ARG A 1013 -14.48 -14.97 13.85
C ARG A 1013 -15.86 -14.92 14.48
N GLN A 1014 -16.26 -16.03 15.08
CA GLN A 1014 -17.44 -16.17 15.91
C GLN A 1014 -17.14 -17.21 16.98
N TYR A 1015 -16.99 -16.79 18.24
CA TYR A 1015 -16.65 -17.69 19.34
C TYR A 1015 -17.81 -17.82 20.33
N LEU A 1016 -18.36 -19.02 20.44
CA LEU A 1016 -19.39 -19.34 21.43
C LEU A 1016 -18.73 -19.52 22.80
N ALA A 1017 -19.11 -18.71 23.77
CA ALA A 1017 -18.57 -18.72 25.13
C ALA A 1017 -19.28 -19.73 26.02
N SER A 1018 -20.61 -19.79 25.95
CA SER A 1018 -21.43 -20.72 26.72
C SER A 1018 -22.82 -20.92 26.10
N THR A 1019 -23.42 -22.08 26.40
CA THR A 1019 -24.82 -22.38 26.06
C THR A 1019 -25.55 -22.88 27.31
N ILE A 1020 -26.75 -22.36 27.54
CA ILE A 1020 -27.72 -22.89 28.51
C ILE A 1020 -28.89 -23.47 27.70
N ALA A 1021 -29.10 -24.78 27.77
CA ALA A 1021 -30.10 -25.46 26.95
C ALA A 1021 -31.53 -25.20 27.47
N GLY A 1022 -32.43 -24.79 26.57
CA GLY A 1022 -33.86 -24.77 26.79
C GLY A 1022 -34.52 -26.07 26.29
N THR A 1023 -35.68 -26.41 26.83
CA THR A 1023 -36.46 -27.60 26.47
C THR A 1023 -37.96 -27.32 26.46
N GLY A 1024 -38.67 -27.90 25.49
CA GLY A 1024 -40.12 -27.74 25.34
C GLY A 1024 -40.53 -26.50 24.55
N THR A 1025 -41.79 -26.09 24.72
CA THR A 1025 -42.43 -25.05 23.90
C THR A 1025 -42.54 -23.73 24.67
N CYS A 1026 -42.00 -22.66 24.09
CA CYS A 1026 -42.38 -21.29 24.43
C CYS A 1026 -43.73 -20.95 23.76
#